data_AF-H2BUL5-F1
#
_entry.id   AF-H2BUL5-F1
#
_cell.length_a   1.000
_cell.length_b   1.000
_cell.length_c   1.000
_cell.angle_alpha   90.00
_cell.angle_beta   90.00
_cell.angle_gamma   90.00
#
_symmetry.space_group_name_H-M   'P 1'
#
loop_
_entity.id
_entity.type
_entity.pdbx_description
1 polymer ?
#
loop_
_entity_poly.entity_id
_entity_poly.type
_entity_poly.pdbx_seq_one_letter_code
_entity_poly.pdbx_strand_id
1 'polypeptide(L)'
;MRKYLLSSLFIFSMFSVFAQGLQVEAKVGNPSKLINDGFIDLEVTGGTPPYTYKWDNQSTPLSSQRSEGLAEGIANTVVISDAAGTSITKSYTIKAEAITEHFNGTFVPIVASIEKVLFWDLFSAIGIYDPVIYADLKNVPVTGWTPSVEDRFVLKQWLKPEGSNVDEGEEIAIVSSDKGDDITIMANASGTLRYLVDEGKVIYNFENKKHIIEQGAHNLAQIEYEEGIPLLHPNGDQQTKNIPFIVVWLLFGALFFTLRMGFINIKGFKHSLDLARGKYDDPNAPGQVTHFQALATAVSGTVGLGNIAGVAVAISLGGAGATFWMILAGFLGMSSKFVECTLGVKYRFINSEGRVFGGPMNYLRYGLEKRNKKGLGKVLAAMFAVLAIGASFGGGNMFQANQSFEQLEGMFPFLVGNGFWFGVVTALLVGVVIIGGISSIAKVTGKIVPVMAGVYILGCLTVIGINIENIGPAFTAIIDGAFSPSALKGGIIGVLIVGFQRAAFSNEAGVGSAAIAHSAAKTNHPPSEGFVALLEPFIDTVVVCTLTALVLIFTGKHEVVGIAGAQLTSDAFGSVISWFPYVLAAAVFLFAFSTMISWSYYGMRAWTYLFGKSIKSEIVYKVLFLVFVVVGASVSLGAVLDFSDMMILAMSFPNIIGLYIMSGEVKNDLRDYVKKLKAGELYKTPEKAKAS
;
A
#
# COMPACT_ATOMS: atom_id res chain seq x y z
N MET A 1 -63.94 -2.48 -67.01
CA MET A 1 -63.35 -1.49 -66.08
C MET A 1 -62.16 -2.12 -65.36
N ARG A 2 -61.10 -2.37 -66.11
CA ARG A 2 -59.97 -3.24 -65.73
C ARG A 2 -58.72 -2.61 -66.34
N LYS A 3 -58.29 -1.45 -65.82
CA LYS A 3 -57.09 -0.72 -66.28
C LYS A 3 -56.56 0.37 -65.31
N TYR A 4 -57.08 0.48 -64.08
CA TYR A 4 -56.60 1.47 -63.09
C TYR A 4 -56.53 0.90 -61.66
N LEU A 5 -56.00 -0.32 -61.50
CA LEU A 5 -55.82 -0.90 -60.15
C LEU A 5 -54.44 -1.54 -59.92
N LEU A 6 -53.50 -1.36 -60.85
CA LEU A 6 -52.13 -1.91 -60.77
C LEU A 6 -51.04 -0.82 -60.70
N SER A 7 -51.43 0.46 -60.72
CA SER A 7 -50.48 1.59 -60.65
C SER A 7 -50.40 2.24 -59.26
N SER A 8 -51.21 1.80 -58.29
CA SER A 8 -51.25 2.33 -56.93
C SER A 8 -50.59 1.41 -55.88
N LEU A 9 -50.00 0.29 -56.30
CA LEU A 9 -49.31 -0.67 -55.42
C LEU A 9 -47.78 -0.67 -55.59
N PHE A 10 -47.23 0.29 -56.33
CA PHE A 10 -45.78 0.48 -56.50
C PHE A 10 -45.28 1.85 -55.99
N ILE A 11 -46.03 2.47 -55.07
CA ILE A 11 -45.61 3.65 -54.30
C ILE A 11 -45.90 3.38 -52.82
N PHE A 12 -45.45 2.25 -52.28
CA PHE A 12 -45.47 2.01 -50.83
C PHE A 12 -44.39 1.02 -50.35
N SER A 13 -43.26 0.93 -51.06
CA SER A 13 -42.14 0.08 -50.62
C SER A 13 -40.78 0.61 -51.10
N MET A 14 -40.47 1.85 -50.75
CA MET A 14 -39.08 2.31 -50.63
C MET A 14 -39.01 3.45 -49.60
N PHE A 15 -39.43 3.17 -48.37
CA PHE A 15 -38.69 3.73 -47.25
C PHE A 15 -37.50 2.80 -47.02
N SER A 16 -36.49 2.92 -47.87
CA SER A 16 -35.14 2.57 -47.46
C SER A 16 -34.83 3.54 -46.34
N VAL A 17 -35.04 3.11 -45.09
CA VAL A 17 -34.40 3.75 -43.95
C VAL A 17 -32.92 3.66 -44.27
N PHE A 18 -32.35 4.77 -44.76
CA PHE A 18 -30.90 4.94 -44.70
C PHE A 18 -30.59 4.84 -43.22
N ALA A 19 -30.09 3.68 -42.78
CA ALA A 19 -29.48 3.56 -41.47
C ALA A 19 -28.33 4.56 -41.48
N GLN A 20 -28.59 5.74 -40.92
CA GLN A 20 -27.62 6.81 -40.81
C GLN A 20 -26.46 6.22 -40.01
N GLY A 21 -25.25 6.23 -40.58
CA GLY A 21 -24.08 5.66 -39.92
C GLY A 21 -23.91 6.27 -38.53
N LEU A 22 -23.35 5.49 -37.61
CA LEU A 22 -23.21 5.88 -36.21
C LEU A 22 -22.37 7.17 -36.09
N GLN A 23 -22.99 8.25 -35.62
CA GLN A 23 -22.37 9.55 -35.39
C GLN A 23 -22.26 9.81 -33.90
N VAL A 24 -21.14 10.40 -33.50
CA VAL A 24 -20.79 10.61 -32.09
C VAL A 24 -20.25 12.01 -31.94
N GLU A 25 -20.94 12.82 -31.16
CA GLU A 25 -20.48 14.12 -30.67
C GLU A 25 -20.07 13.96 -29.20
N ALA A 26 -19.03 14.70 -28.78
CA ALA A 26 -18.52 14.58 -27.43
C ALA A 26 -18.36 15.96 -26.79
N LYS A 27 -18.88 16.08 -25.57
CA LYS A 27 -18.61 17.20 -24.69
C LYS A 27 -17.53 16.79 -23.70
N VAL A 28 -16.36 17.39 -23.84
CA VAL A 28 -15.23 17.20 -22.93
C VAL A 28 -15.20 18.35 -21.93
N GLY A 29 -15.08 18.05 -20.64
CA GLY A 29 -15.02 19.07 -19.60
C GLY A 29 -13.92 18.81 -18.59
N ASN A 30 -13.31 19.90 -18.12
CA ASN A 30 -12.46 19.95 -16.94
C ASN A 30 -13.19 20.81 -15.88
N PRO A 31 -13.84 20.22 -14.87
CA PRO A 31 -14.65 20.96 -13.91
C PRO A 31 -13.85 21.91 -13.01
N SER A 32 -12.60 21.55 -12.69
CA SER A 32 -11.80 22.32 -11.74
C SER A 32 -10.31 22.36 -12.14
N LYS A 33 -9.43 22.55 -11.17
CA LYS A 33 -7.96 22.44 -11.34
C LYS A 33 -7.40 21.26 -10.54
N LEU A 34 -8.30 20.44 -9.99
CA LEU A 34 -7.97 19.19 -9.33
C LEU A 34 -7.65 18.16 -10.41
N ILE A 35 -6.85 17.16 -10.06
CA ILE A 35 -6.55 16.08 -11.01
C ILE A 35 -7.68 15.06 -10.99
N ASN A 36 -7.83 14.34 -12.10
CA ASN A 36 -8.75 13.19 -12.21
C ASN A 36 -10.21 13.58 -11.91
N ASP A 37 -10.66 14.76 -12.31
CA ASP A 37 -12.07 15.16 -12.21
C ASP A 37 -12.69 15.50 -13.57
N GLY A 38 -11.89 15.42 -14.64
CA GLY A 38 -12.34 15.55 -16.01
C GLY A 38 -13.45 14.56 -16.38
N PHE A 39 -14.29 14.97 -17.33
CA PHE A 39 -15.33 14.11 -17.89
C PHE A 39 -15.41 14.20 -19.41
N ILE A 40 -15.90 13.12 -20.00
CA ILE A 40 -16.31 13.06 -21.40
C ILE A 40 -17.75 12.56 -21.44
N ASP A 41 -18.62 13.33 -22.09
CA ASP A 41 -20.03 13.05 -22.26
C ASP A 41 -20.33 12.88 -23.75
N LEU A 42 -21.01 11.80 -24.14
CA LEU A 42 -21.22 11.45 -25.54
C LEU A 42 -22.68 11.58 -25.94
N GLU A 43 -22.92 12.29 -27.04
CA GLU A 43 -24.19 12.28 -27.74
C GLU A 43 -24.06 11.41 -29.00
N VAL A 44 -24.80 10.30 -29.03
CA VAL A 44 -24.78 9.35 -30.15
C VAL A 44 -26.06 9.49 -30.96
N THR A 45 -25.92 9.64 -32.28
CA THR A 45 -27.03 9.70 -33.23
C THR A 45 -26.78 8.73 -34.39
N GLY A 46 -27.85 8.27 -35.05
CA GLY A 46 -27.78 7.22 -36.07
C GLY A 46 -27.59 5.80 -35.50
N GLY A 47 -27.47 4.78 -36.35
CA GLY A 47 -27.43 3.38 -35.92
C GLY A 47 -28.74 2.87 -35.31
N THR A 48 -28.69 1.70 -34.67
CA THR A 48 -29.86 1.03 -34.05
C THR A 48 -29.74 0.97 -32.52
N PRO A 49 -30.51 1.77 -31.75
CA PRO A 49 -30.53 1.67 -30.29
C PRO A 49 -30.99 0.28 -29.79
N PRO A 50 -30.61 -0.15 -28.57
CA PRO A 50 -29.74 0.54 -27.60
C PRO A 50 -28.25 0.51 -27.99
N TYR A 51 -27.48 1.47 -27.45
CA TYR A 51 -26.03 1.54 -27.62
C TYR A 51 -25.29 1.00 -26.40
N THR A 52 -24.10 0.47 -26.62
CA THR A 52 -23.14 0.05 -25.59
C THR A 52 -21.87 0.89 -25.70
N TYR A 53 -21.36 1.35 -24.56
CA TYR A 53 -20.22 2.26 -24.45
C TYR A 53 -19.09 1.58 -23.68
N LYS A 54 -18.14 1.00 -24.41
CA LYS A 54 -16.95 0.40 -23.79
C LYS A 54 -15.84 1.43 -23.68
N TRP A 55 -15.77 2.08 -22.52
CA TRP A 55 -14.69 2.99 -22.13
C TRP A 55 -13.45 2.20 -21.68
N ASP A 56 -12.27 2.78 -21.89
CA ASP A 56 -11.02 2.31 -21.28
C ASP A 56 -10.94 2.59 -19.78
N ASN A 57 -11.66 3.60 -19.27
CA ASN A 57 -11.91 3.74 -17.84
C ASN A 57 -12.80 2.59 -17.34
N GLN A 58 -12.18 1.67 -16.61
CA GLN A 58 -12.84 0.48 -16.07
C GLN A 58 -14.00 0.78 -15.13
N SER A 59 -14.00 1.94 -14.47
CA SER A 59 -15.05 2.34 -13.52
C SER A 59 -16.34 2.79 -14.21
N THR A 60 -16.33 3.01 -15.53
CA THR A 60 -17.48 3.54 -16.27
C THR A 60 -18.35 2.39 -16.80
N PRO A 61 -19.65 2.33 -16.44
CA PRO A 61 -20.56 1.27 -16.90
C PRO A 61 -20.71 1.20 -18.42
N LEU A 62 -20.89 0.00 -18.96
CA LEU A 62 -21.21 -0.23 -20.40
C LEU A 62 -22.46 0.52 -20.90
N SER A 63 -23.37 0.87 -20.00
CA SER A 63 -24.57 1.66 -20.31
C SER A 63 -24.34 3.17 -20.28
N SER A 64 -23.18 3.64 -19.83
CA SER A 64 -22.93 5.05 -19.58
C SER A 64 -22.36 5.77 -20.80
N GLN A 65 -23.10 6.76 -21.28
CA GLN A 65 -22.67 7.74 -22.27
C GLN A 65 -21.57 8.67 -21.74
N ARG A 66 -21.40 8.70 -20.41
CA ARG A 66 -20.52 9.63 -19.72
C ARG A 66 -19.49 8.88 -18.90
N SER A 67 -18.23 9.28 -19.05
CA SER A 67 -17.10 8.81 -18.25
C SER A 67 -16.57 9.99 -17.45
N GLU A 68 -16.44 9.81 -16.14
CA GLU A 68 -16.00 10.83 -15.18
C GLU A 68 -14.76 10.36 -14.42
N GLY A 69 -14.12 11.27 -13.70
CA GLY A 69 -12.92 10.98 -12.92
C GLY A 69 -11.68 10.76 -13.79
N LEU A 70 -11.68 11.32 -15.00
CA LEU A 70 -10.67 11.07 -16.01
C LEU A 70 -9.45 11.96 -15.82
N ALA A 71 -8.27 11.38 -15.97
CA ALA A 71 -7.01 12.11 -15.88
C ALA A 71 -6.82 13.05 -17.09
N GLU A 72 -6.43 14.28 -16.79
CA GLU A 72 -6.17 15.32 -17.78
C GLU A 72 -4.85 15.08 -18.51
N GLY A 73 -4.78 15.50 -19.77
CA GLY A 73 -3.61 15.31 -20.64
C GLY A 73 -3.45 13.89 -21.19
N ILE A 74 -4.37 12.97 -20.88
CA ILE A 74 -4.35 11.58 -21.34
C ILE A 74 -5.47 11.34 -22.35
N ALA A 75 -5.17 10.57 -23.39
CA ALA A 75 -6.16 10.12 -24.35
C ALA A 75 -6.99 8.99 -23.76
N ASN A 76 -8.29 9.21 -23.65
CA ASN A 76 -9.29 8.21 -23.26
C ASN A 76 -9.97 7.69 -24.53
N THR A 77 -10.27 6.40 -24.56
CA THR A 77 -10.81 5.69 -25.71
C THR A 77 -12.14 5.05 -25.37
N VAL A 78 -13.05 5.08 -26.34
CA VAL A 78 -14.38 4.48 -26.21
C VAL A 78 -14.75 3.76 -27.49
N VAL A 79 -15.25 2.54 -27.34
CA VAL A 79 -15.87 1.76 -28.42
C VAL A 79 -17.37 1.82 -28.22
N ILE A 80 -18.07 2.52 -29.11
CA ILE A 80 -19.54 2.59 -29.11
C ILE A 80 -20.07 1.56 -30.10
N SER A 81 -20.95 0.68 -29.65
CA SER A 81 -21.59 -0.35 -30.48
C SER A 81 -23.11 -0.23 -30.43
N ASP A 82 -23.78 -0.37 -31.57
CA ASP A 82 -25.25 -0.41 -31.64
C ASP A 82 -25.80 -1.84 -31.55
N ALA A 83 -27.13 -1.97 -31.44
CA ALA A 83 -27.81 -3.26 -31.35
C ALA A 83 -27.71 -4.11 -32.64
N ALA A 84 -27.33 -3.50 -33.76
CA ALA A 84 -27.08 -4.19 -35.03
C ALA A 84 -25.63 -4.71 -35.14
N GLY A 85 -24.78 -4.47 -34.13
CA GLY A 85 -23.38 -4.91 -34.08
C GLY A 85 -22.40 -3.98 -34.82
N THR A 86 -22.82 -2.77 -35.21
CA THR A 86 -21.93 -1.76 -35.80
C THR A 86 -21.19 -1.03 -34.69
N SER A 87 -19.86 -0.98 -34.77
CA SER A 87 -19.03 -0.31 -33.76
C SER A 87 -18.19 0.83 -34.35
N ILE A 88 -18.01 1.91 -33.58
CA ILE A 88 -17.07 3.00 -33.85
C ILE A 88 -16.17 3.23 -32.64
N THR A 89 -14.87 3.41 -32.88
CA THR A 89 -13.91 3.78 -31.84
C THR A 89 -13.61 5.27 -31.92
N LYS A 90 -13.67 5.95 -30.77
CA LYS A 90 -13.29 7.36 -30.63
C LYS A 90 -12.25 7.51 -29.54
N SER A 91 -11.45 8.56 -29.65
CA SER A 91 -10.47 8.93 -28.63
C SER A 91 -10.56 10.43 -28.37
N TYR A 92 -10.57 10.80 -27.10
CA TYR A 92 -10.69 12.18 -26.64
C TYR A 92 -9.66 12.45 -25.55
N THR A 93 -9.11 13.66 -25.54
CA THR A 93 -8.13 14.09 -24.54
C THR A 93 -8.67 15.31 -23.82
N ILE A 94 -8.71 15.24 -22.50
CA ILE A 94 -9.05 16.38 -21.64
C ILE A 94 -7.82 17.26 -21.54
N LYS A 95 -7.97 18.56 -21.82
CA LYS A 95 -6.84 19.48 -21.78
C LYS A 95 -6.48 19.78 -20.32
N ALA A 96 -5.22 19.57 -19.97
CA ALA A 96 -4.68 20.05 -18.70
C ALA A 96 -4.57 21.59 -18.71
N GLU A 97 -5.09 22.22 -17.67
CA GLU A 97 -5.07 23.65 -17.37
C GLU A 97 -4.16 23.97 -16.18
N ALA A 98 -3.97 23.03 -15.25
CA ALA A 98 -3.13 23.20 -14.07
C ALA A 98 -1.77 22.49 -14.19
N ILE A 99 -0.75 23.02 -13.50
CA ILE A 99 0.59 22.40 -13.43
C ILE A 99 0.49 20.96 -12.89
N THR A 100 -0.45 20.73 -11.97
CA THR A 100 -0.75 19.46 -11.30
C THR A 100 -1.25 18.41 -12.29
N GLU A 101 -2.20 18.79 -13.12
CA GLU A 101 -2.76 18.00 -14.21
C GLU A 101 -1.69 17.67 -15.26
N HIS A 102 -0.88 18.65 -15.67
CA HIS A 102 0.25 18.41 -16.57
C HIS A 102 1.25 17.42 -15.97
N PHE A 103 1.55 17.56 -14.68
CA PHE A 103 2.47 16.68 -13.98
C PHE A 103 1.88 15.26 -13.88
N ASN A 104 0.64 15.11 -13.43
CA ASN A 104 -0.04 13.82 -13.32
C ASN A 104 -0.18 13.13 -14.69
N GLY A 105 -0.66 13.85 -15.71
CA GLY A 105 -0.79 13.33 -17.07
C GLY A 105 0.54 12.89 -17.71
N THR A 106 1.67 13.43 -17.24
CA THR A 106 3.02 12.97 -17.65
C THR A 106 3.43 11.69 -16.93
N PHE A 107 3.10 11.55 -15.63
CA PHE A 107 3.52 10.41 -14.82
C PHE A 107 2.63 9.18 -14.98
N VAL A 108 1.31 9.31 -15.19
CA VAL A 108 0.40 8.16 -15.37
C VAL A 108 0.92 7.18 -16.45
N PRO A 109 1.30 7.61 -17.67
CA PRO A 109 1.80 6.67 -18.68
C PRO A 109 3.16 6.04 -18.31
N ILE A 110 4.00 6.78 -17.58
CA ILE A 110 5.30 6.29 -17.10
C ILE A 110 5.09 5.20 -16.05
N VAL A 111 4.19 5.42 -15.10
CA VAL A 111 3.76 4.45 -14.07
C VAL A 111 3.29 3.18 -14.74
N ALA A 112 2.30 3.28 -15.63
CA ALA A 112 1.74 2.13 -16.34
C ALA A 112 2.81 1.34 -17.13
N SER A 113 3.82 2.02 -17.68
CA SER A 113 4.92 1.36 -18.41
C SER A 113 5.87 0.61 -17.47
N ILE A 114 6.20 1.20 -16.32
CA ILE A 114 7.09 0.59 -15.33
C ILE A 114 6.38 -0.58 -14.63
N GLU A 115 5.07 -0.46 -14.38
CA GLU A 115 4.25 -1.47 -13.73
C GLU A 115 4.28 -2.76 -14.54
N LYS A 116 4.06 -2.65 -15.86
CA LYS A 116 4.15 -3.77 -16.80
C LYS A 116 5.48 -4.51 -16.79
N VAL A 117 6.57 -3.87 -16.36
CA VAL A 117 7.91 -4.48 -16.33
C VAL A 117 8.26 -5.00 -14.94
N LEU A 118 8.16 -4.14 -13.91
CA LEU A 118 8.61 -4.46 -12.55
C LEU A 118 7.60 -5.31 -11.77
N PHE A 119 6.32 -5.15 -12.09
CA PHE A 119 5.21 -5.89 -11.50
C PHE A 119 4.65 -6.91 -12.50
N TRP A 120 5.43 -7.22 -13.54
CA TRP A 120 5.10 -8.28 -14.48
C TRP A 120 4.85 -9.60 -13.75
N ASP A 121 3.76 -10.24 -14.12
CA ASP A 121 3.43 -11.56 -13.63
C ASP A 121 4.04 -12.64 -14.50
N LEU A 122 5.24 -13.08 -14.11
CA LEU A 122 5.91 -14.21 -14.74
C LEU A 122 5.08 -15.50 -14.58
N PHE A 123 4.36 -15.69 -13.48
CA PHE A 123 3.66 -16.93 -13.17
C PHE A 123 2.45 -17.12 -14.07
N SER A 124 1.66 -16.06 -14.28
CA SER A 124 0.56 -16.07 -15.26
C SER A 124 1.12 -16.23 -16.69
N ALA A 125 2.19 -15.49 -17.03
CA ALA A 125 2.76 -15.54 -18.38
C ALA A 125 3.31 -16.92 -18.79
N ILE A 126 3.75 -17.74 -17.82
CA ILE A 126 4.18 -19.14 -18.07
C ILE A 126 3.08 -20.17 -17.76
N GLY A 127 1.85 -19.73 -17.49
CA GLY A 127 0.67 -20.59 -17.32
C GLY A 127 0.60 -21.34 -15.98
N ILE A 128 1.25 -20.85 -14.92
CA ILE A 128 1.18 -21.46 -13.59
C ILE A 128 -0.19 -21.24 -12.94
N TYR A 129 -0.84 -20.11 -13.21
CA TYR A 129 -2.17 -19.79 -12.67
C TYR A 129 -2.91 -18.77 -13.56
N ASP A 130 -4.23 -18.68 -13.39
CA ASP A 130 -5.10 -17.70 -14.07
C ASP A 130 -5.26 -16.43 -13.20
N PRO A 131 -4.91 -15.23 -13.71
CA PRO A 131 -5.07 -13.98 -12.97
C PRO A 131 -6.51 -13.46 -12.92
N VAL A 132 -7.44 -14.02 -13.70
CA VAL A 132 -8.85 -13.61 -13.70
C VAL A 132 -9.49 -13.93 -12.35
N ILE A 133 -10.19 -12.95 -11.77
CA ILE A 133 -10.89 -13.14 -10.51
C ILE A 133 -12.26 -13.76 -10.81
N TYR A 134 -12.47 -14.97 -10.30
CA TYR A 134 -13.75 -15.66 -10.38
C TYR A 134 -14.51 -15.53 -9.06
N ALA A 135 -15.83 -15.36 -9.16
CA ALA A 135 -16.73 -15.56 -8.04
C ALA A 135 -17.31 -16.97 -8.15
N ASP A 136 -16.91 -17.85 -7.23
CA ASP A 136 -17.48 -19.21 -7.10
C ASP A 136 -18.77 -19.21 -6.27
N LEU A 137 -18.93 -18.18 -5.45
CA LEU A 137 -20.12 -17.96 -4.64
C LEU A 137 -20.43 -16.48 -4.50
N LYS A 138 -21.71 -16.16 -4.27
CA LYS A 138 -22.18 -14.82 -3.90
C LYS A 138 -22.78 -14.89 -2.51
N ASN A 139 -22.26 -14.07 -1.59
CA ASN A 139 -22.89 -13.93 -0.28
C ASN A 139 -24.23 -13.19 -0.45
N VAL A 140 -25.24 -13.62 0.29
CA VAL A 140 -26.53 -12.95 0.38
C VAL A 140 -26.59 -12.20 1.72
N PRO A 141 -26.45 -10.87 1.73
CA PRO A 141 -26.56 -10.05 2.92
C PRO A 141 -28.02 -9.79 3.30
N VAL A 142 -28.26 -9.44 4.56
CA VAL A 142 -29.54 -8.85 4.97
C VAL A 142 -29.71 -7.50 4.27
N THR A 143 -30.86 -7.29 3.63
CA THR A 143 -31.19 -6.04 2.95
C THR A 143 -31.32 -4.89 3.95
N GLY A 144 -30.69 -3.75 3.66
CA GLY A 144 -30.74 -2.57 4.53
C GLY A 144 -29.69 -2.55 5.65
N TRP A 145 -28.84 -3.57 5.77
CA TRP A 145 -27.71 -3.54 6.69
C TRP A 145 -26.68 -2.49 6.25
N THR A 146 -26.14 -1.77 7.23
CA THR A 146 -24.95 -0.92 7.07
C THR A 146 -24.03 -1.13 8.28
N PRO A 147 -22.71 -0.86 8.18
CA PRO A 147 -21.80 -1.02 9.32
C PRO A 147 -22.16 -0.19 10.57
N SER A 148 -22.99 0.84 10.42
CA SER A 148 -23.50 1.70 11.48
C SER A 148 -24.94 1.39 11.89
N VAL A 149 -25.52 0.30 11.38
CA VAL A 149 -26.91 -0.04 11.68
C VAL A 149 -27.03 -0.48 13.14
N GLU A 150 -27.84 0.26 13.90
CA GLU A 150 -28.18 -0.07 15.28
C GLU A 150 -29.43 -0.96 15.30
N ASP A 151 -29.37 -2.11 14.66
CA ASP A 151 -30.53 -3.01 14.53
C ASP A 151 -30.13 -4.47 14.78
N ARG A 152 -31.14 -5.30 15.03
CA ARG A 152 -31.00 -6.74 15.19
C ARG A 152 -31.84 -7.44 14.13
N PHE A 153 -31.16 -8.28 13.38
CA PHE A 153 -31.74 -9.09 12.31
C PHE A 153 -31.76 -10.56 12.73
N VAL A 154 -32.95 -11.15 12.70
CA VAL A 154 -33.16 -12.57 13.02
C VAL A 154 -33.74 -13.25 11.81
N LEU A 155 -33.16 -14.38 11.41
CA LEU A 155 -33.73 -15.18 10.34
C LEU A 155 -35.05 -15.78 10.83
N LYS A 156 -36.17 -15.37 10.24
CA LYS A 156 -37.50 -15.87 10.64
C LYS A 156 -37.81 -17.19 9.98
N GLN A 157 -37.54 -17.30 8.67
CA GLN A 157 -37.88 -18.46 7.87
C GLN A 157 -37.08 -18.50 6.56
N TRP A 158 -36.67 -19.69 6.14
CA TRP A 158 -36.23 -19.97 4.77
C TRP A 158 -37.44 -20.31 3.88
N LEU A 159 -37.51 -19.70 2.70
CA LEU A 159 -38.54 -19.96 1.70
C LEU A 159 -38.10 -21.04 0.70
N LYS A 160 -36.80 -21.33 0.64
CA LYS A 160 -36.18 -22.33 -0.24
C LYS A 160 -35.26 -23.24 0.55
N PRO A 161 -35.27 -24.57 0.32
CA PRO A 161 -34.47 -25.52 1.08
C PRO A 161 -32.98 -25.40 0.75
N GLU A 162 -32.12 -25.74 1.71
CA GLU A 162 -30.66 -25.78 1.49
C GLU A 162 -30.31 -26.76 0.36
N GLY A 163 -29.37 -26.36 -0.49
CA GLY A 163 -28.94 -27.12 -1.67
C GLY A 163 -29.86 -27.01 -2.87
N SER A 164 -30.96 -26.25 -2.80
CA SER A 164 -31.78 -25.99 -4.00
C SER A 164 -31.11 -24.98 -4.93
N ASN A 165 -31.29 -25.16 -6.23
CA ASN A 165 -31.01 -24.12 -7.20
C ASN A 165 -32.07 -23.02 -7.10
N VAL A 166 -31.63 -21.77 -7.01
CA VAL A 166 -32.45 -20.57 -7.01
C VAL A 166 -32.06 -19.69 -8.19
N ASP A 167 -33.02 -18.89 -8.67
CA ASP A 167 -32.77 -17.90 -9.72
C ASP A 167 -32.56 -16.50 -9.14
N GLU A 168 -31.76 -15.66 -9.79
CA GLU A 168 -31.61 -14.25 -9.38
C GLU A 168 -32.98 -13.54 -9.35
N GLY A 169 -33.27 -12.88 -8.22
CA GLY A 169 -34.56 -12.22 -7.97
C GLY A 169 -35.61 -13.11 -7.31
N GLU A 170 -35.33 -14.39 -7.05
CA GLU A 170 -36.25 -15.29 -6.37
C GLU A 170 -36.29 -15.06 -4.85
N GLU A 171 -37.46 -15.16 -4.21
CA GLU A 171 -37.59 -15.05 -2.76
C GLU A 171 -36.99 -16.26 -2.06
N ILE A 172 -35.99 -16.04 -1.18
CA ILE A 172 -35.26 -17.13 -0.51
C ILE A 172 -35.45 -17.16 1.00
N ALA A 173 -35.72 -16.03 1.66
CA ALA A 173 -35.87 -15.98 3.12
C ALA A 173 -36.70 -14.79 3.58
N ILE A 174 -37.17 -14.86 4.83
CA ILE A 174 -37.79 -13.75 5.56
C ILE A 174 -36.92 -13.46 6.80
N VAL A 175 -36.51 -12.21 6.95
CA VAL A 175 -35.69 -11.71 8.06
C VAL A 175 -36.50 -10.72 8.86
N SER A 176 -36.54 -10.90 10.18
CA SER A 176 -37.17 -9.95 11.08
C SER A 176 -36.17 -8.89 11.55
N SER A 177 -36.60 -7.64 11.61
CA SER A 177 -35.86 -6.50 12.14
C SER A 177 -36.52 -6.04 13.44
N ASP A 178 -35.74 -5.72 14.47
CA ASP A 178 -36.27 -5.18 15.73
C ASP A 178 -36.77 -3.72 15.56
N LYS A 179 -36.34 -3.01 14.51
CA LYS A 179 -36.69 -1.61 14.23
C LYS A 179 -37.60 -1.40 13.01
N GLY A 180 -38.00 -2.47 12.31
CA GLY A 180 -38.76 -2.39 11.06
C GLY A 180 -39.70 -3.58 10.84
N ASP A 181 -40.34 -3.60 9.67
CA ASP A 181 -41.15 -4.74 9.23
C ASP A 181 -40.27 -5.92 8.82
N ASP A 182 -40.88 -7.11 8.69
CA ASP A 182 -40.20 -8.27 8.12
C ASP A 182 -39.70 -7.97 6.70
N ILE A 183 -38.45 -8.32 6.45
CA ILE A 183 -37.71 -8.08 5.22
C ILE A 183 -37.66 -9.38 4.42
N THR A 184 -38.27 -9.38 3.23
CA THR A 184 -38.11 -10.48 2.28
C THR A 184 -36.75 -10.37 1.59
N ILE A 185 -35.94 -11.42 1.71
CA ILE A 185 -34.64 -11.52 1.08
C ILE A 185 -34.79 -12.23 -0.27
N MET A 186 -34.29 -11.56 -1.31
CA MET A 186 -34.22 -12.08 -2.67
C MET A 186 -32.83 -12.68 -2.93
N ALA A 187 -32.78 -13.76 -3.70
CA ALA A 187 -31.54 -14.26 -4.29
C ALA A 187 -30.90 -13.16 -5.14
N ASN A 188 -29.63 -12.89 -4.91
CA ASN A 188 -28.87 -11.88 -5.66
C ASN A 188 -28.04 -12.51 -6.79
N ALA A 189 -28.19 -13.81 -7.04
CA ALA A 189 -27.55 -14.59 -8.10
C ALA A 189 -28.35 -15.86 -8.35
N SER A 190 -28.19 -16.47 -9.53
CA SER A 190 -28.64 -17.84 -9.78
C SER A 190 -27.57 -18.85 -9.36
N GLY A 191 -27.98 -19.95 -8.74
CA GLY A 191 -27.05 -21.01 -8.30
C GLY A 191 -27.59 -21.83 -7.14
N THR A 192 -26.73 -22.64 -6.51
CA THR A 192 -27.08 -23.51 -5.39
C THR A 192 -27.06 -22.74 -4.06
N LEU A 193 -28.19 -22.71 -3.37
CA LEU A 193 -28.34 -22.04 -2.08
C LEU A 193 -27.67 -22.82 -0.94
N ARG A 194 -26.82 -22.15 -0.15
CA ARG A 194 -26.22 -22.65 1.09
C ARG A 194 -26.57 -21.74 2.25
N TYR A 195 -26.93 -22.33 3.39
CA TYR A 195 -27.27 -21.56 4.57
C TYR A 195 -26.01 -21.18 5.34
N LEU A 196 -25.97 -19.95 5.84
CA LEU A 196 -25.00 -19.54 6.85
C LEU A 196 -25.63 -19.45 8.24
N VAL A 197 -26.95 -19.32 8.30
CA VAL A 197 -27.72 -19.09 9.53
C VAL A 197 -28.95 -20.01 9.56
N ASP A 198 -29.16 -20.70 10.68
CA ASP A 198 -30.36 -21.51 10.90
C ASP A 198 -31.59 -20.65 11.21
N GLU A 199 -32.79 -21.15 10.88
CA GLU A 199 -34.05 -20.48 11.23
C GLU A 199 -34.14 -20.18 12.73
N GLY A 200 -34.67 -19.01 13.07
CA GLY A 200 -34.78 -18.52 14.44
C GLY A 200 -33.46 -18.05 15.06
N LYS A 201 -32.33 -18.12 14.35
CA LYS A 201 -31.05 -17.59 14.82
C LYS A 201 -30.85 -16.13 14.40
N VAL A 202 -30.06 -15.45 15.22
CA VAL A 202 -29.65 -14.06 14.97
C VAL A 202 -28.64 -14.06 13.83
N ILE A 203 -28.93 -13.29 12.78
CA ILE A 203 -27.98 -13.03 11.69
C ILE A 203 -27.01 -11.96 12.18
N TYR A 204 -27.52 -10.77 12.47
CA TYR A 204 -26.73 -9.64 12.97
C TYR A 204 -27.39 -9.04 14.21
N ASN A 205 -26.60 -8.62 15.19
CA ASN A 205 -27.09 -7.86 16.32
C ASN A 205 -26.06 -6.79 16.66
N PHE A 206 -26.44 -5.52 16.56
CA PHE A 206 -25.57 -4.39 16.88
C PHE A 206 -25.09 -4.39 18.35
N GLU A 207 -25.85 -4.99 19.27
CA GLU A 207 -25.43 -5.15 20.67
C GLU A 207 -24.43 -6.31 20.83
N ASN A 208 -24.39 -7.24 19.86
CA ASN A 208 -23.43 -8.33 19.85
C ASN A 208 -22.13 -7.87 19.18
N LYS A 209 -21.15 -7.52 20.02
CA LYS A 209 -19.82 -7.09 19.56
C LYS A 209 -19.13 -8.09 18.62
N LYS A 210 -19.39 -9.40 18.74
CA LYS A 210 -18.85 -10.40 17.79
C LYS A 210 -19.38 -10.15 16.38
N HIS A 211 -20.67 -9.83 16.23
CA HIS A 211 -21.29 -9.61 14.93
C HIS A 211 -20.85 -8.27 14.29
N ILE A 212 -20.34 -7.32 15.08
CA ILE A 212 -19.74 -6.07 14.57
C ILE A 212 -18.37 -6.33 13.92
N ILE A 213 -17.68 -7.39 14.34
CA ILE A 213 -16.29 -7.67 13.94
C ILE A 213 -16.19 -8.80 12.94
N GLU A 214 -17.07 -9.78 13.07
CA GLU A 214 -17.09 -10.95 12.21
C GLU A 214 -17.36 -10.52 10.76
N GLN A 215 -16.40 -10.81 9.89
CA GLN A 215 -16.44 -10.34 8.53
C GLN A 215 -17.64 -10.97 7.82
N GLY A 216 -18.54 -10.14 7.31
CA GLY A 216 -19.76 -10.62 6.67
C GLY A 216 -20.79 -11.23 7.64
N ALA A 217 -20.79 -10.88 8.92
CA ALA A 217 -21.81 -11.31 9.90
C ALA A 217 -23.26 -10.97 9.50
N HIS A 218 -23.42 -10.03 8.57
CA HIS A 218 -24.70 -9.65 8.00
C HIS A 218 -25.16 -10.59 6.86
N ASN A 219 -24.37 -11.60 6.49
CA ASN A 219 -24.73 -12.57 5.46
C ASN A 219 -25.53 -13.73 6.06
N LEU A 220 -26.68 -14.05 5.45
CA LEU A 220 -27.55 -15.15 5.89
C LEU A 220 -27.38 -16.42 5.05
N ALA A 221 -26.94 -16.28 3.80
CA ALA A 221 -26.74 -17.38 2.86
C ALA A 221 -25.57 -17.12 1.92
N GLN A 222 -25.18 -18.16 1.20
CA GLN A 222 -24.32 -18.13 0.02
C GLN A 222 -25.06 -18.77 -1.14
N ILE A 223 -24.88 -18.23 -2.34
CA ILE A 223 -25.32 -18.85 -3.59
C ILE A 223 -24.06 -19.27 -4.33
N GLU A 224 -23.83 -20.58 -4.43
CA GLU A 224 -22.72 -21.13 -5.22
C GLU A 224 -23.11 -21.18 -6.69
N TYR A 225 -22.29 -20.58 -7.55
CA TYR A 225 -22.54 -20.64 -8.99
C TYR A 225 -22.22 -22.04 -9.53
N GLU A 226 -22.95 -22.50 -10.54
CA GLU A 226 -22.68 -23.79 -11.19
C GLU A 226 -21.31 -23.81 -11.89
N GLU A 227 -20.91 -22.66 -12.45
CA GLU A 227 -19.57 -22.39 -12.95
C GLU A 227 -19.11 -21.03 -12.42
N GLY A 228 -17.83 -20.91 -12.02
CA GLY A 228 -17.28 -19.67 -11.52
C GLY A 228 -17.43 -18.55 -12.55
N ILE A 229 -18.05 -17.43 -12.16
CA ILE A 229 -18.30 -16.30 -13.06
C ILE A 229 -17.15 -15.31 -12.93
N PRO A 230 -16.50 -14.89 -14.02
CA PRO A 230 -15.46 -13.87 -13.95
C PRO A 230 -16.08 -12.56 -13.46
N LEU A 231 -15.47 -11.96 -12.44
CA LEU A 231 -15.87 -10.63 -12.00
C LEU A 231 -15.50 -9.63 -13.09
N LEU A 232 -16.46 -8.76 -13.42
CA LEU A 232 -16.26 -7.72 -14.41
C LEU A 232 -16.12 -6.37 -13.72
N HIS A 233 -15.27 -5.52 -14.27
CA HIS A 233 -15.34 -4.08 -14.06
C HIS A 233 -16.67 -3.54 -14.64
N PRO A 234 -17.16 -2.37 -14.19
CA PRO A 234 -18.34 -1.74 -14.78
C PRO A 234 -18.30 -1.63 -16.32
N ASN A 235 -17.12 -1.43 -16.92
CA ASN A 235 -16.93 -1.37 -18.37
C ASN A 235 -16.94 -2.75 -19.08
N GLY A 236 -17.19 -3.84 -18.35
CA GLY A 236 -17.25 -5.21 -18.88
C GLY A 236 -15.90 -5.92 -19.04
N ASP A 237 -14.77 -5.28 -18.68
CA ASP A 237 -13.47 -5.97 -18.65
C ASP A 237 -13.39 -6.93 -17.46
N GLN A 238 -12.71 -8.05 -17.63
CA GLN A 238 -12.47 -8.99 -16.54
C GLN A 238 -11.55 -8.35 -15.50
N GLN A 239 -11.94 -8.45 -14.23
CA GLN A 239 -11.09 -8.08 -13.12
C GLN A 239 -9.96 -9.11 -13.01
N THR A 240 -8.73 -8.62 -12.95
CA THR A 240 -7.54 -9.47 -12.79
C THR A 240 -6.76 -9.06 -11.55
N LYS A 241 -6.13 -10.04 -10.90
CA LYS A 241 -5.23 -9.81 -9.76
C LYS A 241 -3.91 -10.50 -9.99
N ASN A 242 -2.99 -9.75 -10.58
CA ASN A 242 -1.63 -10.21 -10.85
C ASN A 242 -0.84 -10.43 -9.56
N ILE A 243 0.06 -11.41 -9.59
CA ILE A 243 1.07 -11.65 -8.55
C ILE A 243 2.32 -10.86 -8.92
N PRO A 244 2.66 -9.78 -8.19
CA PRO A 244 3.84 -9.01 -8.52
C PRO A 244 5.11 -9.85 -8.29
N PHE A 245 5.93 -10.00 -9.33
CA PHE A 245 7.23 -10.67 -9.22
C PHE A 245 8.06 -10.15 -8.04
N ILE A 246 8.05 -8.83 -7.81
CA ILE A 246 8.85 -8.19 -6.76
C ILE A 246 8.45 -8.63 -5.34
N VAL A 247 7.16 -8.90 -5.10
CA VAL A 247 6.66 -9.36 -3.80
C VAL A 247 7.16 -10.76 -3.51
N VAL A 248 7.10 -11.63 -4.53
CA VAL A 248 7.63 -13.00 -4.45
C VAL A 248 9.14 -12.99 -4.27
N TRP A 249 9.83 -12.09 -4.96
CA TRP A 249 11.28 -11.88 -4.83
C TRP A 249 11.70 -11.49 -3.41
N LEU A 250 10.95 -10.58 -2.77
CA LEU A 250 11.13 -10.16 -1.38
C LEU A 250 10.83 -11.30 -0.40
N LEU A 251 9.74 -12.04 -0.59
CA LEU A 251 9.36 -13.20 0.22
C LEU A 251 10.47 -14.25 0.23
N PHE A 252 10.95 -14.66 -0.95
CA PHE A 252 12.03 -15.64 -1.06
C PHE A 252 13.33 -15.12 -0.44
N GLY A 253 13.64 -13.83 -0.61
CA GLY A 253 14.77 -13.17 0.04
C GLY A 253 14.70 -13.30 1.56
N ALA A 254 13.59 -12.88 2.15
CA ALA A 254 13.36 -12.92 3.58
C ALA A 254 13.45 -14.33 4.16
N LEU A 255 12.82 -15.31 3.49
CA LEU A 255 12.89 -16.71 3.91
C LEU A 255 14.33 -17.24 3.82
N PHE A 256 15.01 -17.02 2.69
CA PHE A 256 16.39 -17.46 2.49
C PHE A 256 17.33 -16.87 3.54
N PHE A 257 17.29 -15.56 3.79
CA PHE A 257 18.19 -14.94 4.77
C PHE A 257 17.88 -15.40 6.19
N THR A 258 16.61 -15.60 6.53
CA THR A 258 16.20 -16.17 7.82
C THR A 258 16.80 -17.55 8.05
N LEU A 259 16.69 -18.45 7.07
CA LEU A 259 17.28 -19.80 7.16
C LEU A 259 18.81 -19.74 7.12
N ARG A 260 19.40 -18.95 6.22
CA ARG A 260 20.85 -18.85 6.00
C ARG A 260 21.58 -18.34 7.24
N MET A 261 21.01 -17.36 7.92
CA MET A 261 21.52 -16.77 9.18
C MET A 261 21.07 -17.55 10.43
N GLY A 262 20.26 -18.59 10.25
CA GLY A 262 19.88 -19.53 11.30
C GLY A 262 18.91 -18.94 12.32
N PHE A 263 17.85 -18.28 11.86
CA PHE A 263 16.83 -17.61 12.68
C PHE A 263 17.42 -16.52 13.59
N ILE A 264 18.22 -15.64 12.98
CA ILE A 264 18.91 -14.55 13.68
C ILE A 264 17.94 -13.53 14.27
N ASN A 265 16.76 -13.37 13.66
CA ASN A 265 15.65 -12.58 14.17
C ASN A 265 15.22 -12.98 15.60
N ILE A 266 15.25 -14.28 15.93
CA ILE A 266 14.99 -14.75 17.30
C ILE A 266 16.26 -14.72 18.14
N LYS A 267 17.34 -15.36 17.68
CA LYS A 267 18.57 -15.57 18.47
C LYS A 267 19.31 -14.27 18.79
N GLY A 268 19.18 -13.27 17.93
CA GLY A 268 19.84 -11.98 18.03
C GLY A 268 19.09 -10.94 18.84
N PHE A 269 17.78 -11.13 19.07
CA PHE A 269 16.88 -10.09 19.56
C PHE A 269 17.34 -9.42 20.87
N LYS A 270 17.76 -10.21 21.86
CA LYS A 270 18.27 -9.67 23.14
C LYS A 270 19.53 -8.83 22.93
N HIS A 271 20.44 -9.28 22.08
CA HIS A 271 21.68 -8.54 21.78
C HIS A 271 21.40 -7.25 20.99
N SER A 272 20.42 -7.28 20.08
CA SER A 272 19.93 -6.10 19.39
C SER A 272 19.44 -5.02 20.34
N LEU A 273 18.67 -5.40 21.37
CA LEU A 273 18.22 -4.47 22.41
C LEU A 273 19.39 -3.93 23.25
N ASP A 274 20.36 -4.76 23.60
CA ASP A 274 21.56 -4.32 24.32
C ASP A 274 22.38 -3.29 23.51
N LEU A 275 22.52 -3.51 22.20
CA LEU A 275 23.15 -2.57 21.27
C LEU A 275 22.37 -1.27 21.16
N ALA A 276 21.05 -1.34 20.93
CA ALA A 276 20.19 -0.17 20.83
C ALA A 276 20.11 0.63 22.14
N ARG A 277 20.28 -0.02 23.30
CA ARG A 277 20.43 0.66 24.59
C ARG A 277 21.80 1.29 24.78
N GLY A 278 22.76 1.09 23.88
CA GLY A 278 24.11 1.64 23.96
C GLY A 278 25.02 0.91 24.95
N LYS A 279 24.80 -0.38 25.23
CA LYS A 279 25.70 -1.19 26.09
C LYS A 279 27.07 -1.44 25.45
N TYR A 280 27.12 -1.40 24.12
CA TYR A 280 28.33 -1.63 23.32
C TYR A 280 28.73 -0.38 22.49
N ASP A 281 28.22 0.81 22.86
CA ASP A 281 28.56 2.05 22.16
C ASP A 281 30.02 2.42 22.45
N ASP A 282 30.90 2.26 21.45
CA ASP A 282 32.28 2.72 21.49
C ASP A 282 32.37 4.17 20.94
N PRO A 283 32.67 5.17 21.79
CA PRO A 283 32.71 6.57 21.35
C PRO A 283 33.81 6.86 20.33
N ASN A 284 34.86 6.02 20.29
CA ASN A 284 36.03 6.14 19.42
C ASN A 284 35.89 5.33 18.12
N ALA A 285 34.84 4.52 17.98
CA ALA A 285 34.59 3.77 16.77
C ALA A 285 34.26 4.70 15.59
N PRO A 286 34.64 4.32 14.35
CA PRO A 286 34.38 5.13 13.17
C PRO A 286 32.87 5.24 12.90
N GLY A 287 32.40 6.45 12.58
CA GLY A 287 31.00 6.77 12.35
C GLY A 287 30.61 8.10 12.98
N GLN A 288 29.36 8.51 12.80
CA GLN A 288 28.86 9.80 13.28
C GLN A 288 27.79 9.68 14.37
N VAL A 289 26.99 8.61 14.35
CA VAL A 289 25.80 8.48 15.20
C VAL A 289 25.87 7.20 16.04
N THR A 290 25.19 7.16 17.19
CA THR A 290 25.13 5.95 18.02
C THR A 290 24.26 4.86 17.39
N HIS A 291 24.31 3.63 17.93
CA HIS A 291 23.43 2.53 17.52
C HIS A 291 21.95 2.93 17.62
N PHE A 292 21.56 3.54 18.74
CA PHE A 292 20.19 4.02 18.95
C PHE A 292 19.78 5.08 17.92
N GLN A 293 20.67 6.02 17.63
CA GLN A 293 20.40 7.09 16.69
C GLN A 293 20.29 6.60 15.24
N ALA A 294 21.11 5.63 14.86
CA ALA A 294 20.98 4.95 13.57
C ALA A 294 19.62 4.23 13.48
N LEU A 295 19.27 3.45 14.51
CA LEU A 295 17.96 2.79 14.61
C LEU A 295 16.81 3.80 14.52
N ALA A 296 16.82 4.85 15.33
CA ALA A 296 15.77 5.85 15.34
C ALA A 296 15.63 6.53 13.97
N THR A 297 16.74 6.81 13.28
CA THR A 297 16.72 7.39 11.93
C THR A 297 16.19 6.42 10.88
N ALA A 298 16.47 5.12 11.02
CA ALA A 298 15.95 4.08 10.13
C ALA A 298 14.45 3.83 10.38
N VAL A 299 14.05 3.76 11.65
CA VAL A 299 12.67 3.65 12.10
C VAL A 299 11.85 4.87 11.69
N SER A 300 12.35 6.11 11.76
CA SER A 300 11.60 7.26 11.22
C SER A 300 11.40 7.21 9.70
N GLY A 301 12.29 6.55 8.97
CA GLY A 301 12.15 6.37 7.53
C GLY A 301 11.09 5.34 7.13
N THR A 302 10.75 4.42 8.04
CA THR A 302 9.86 3.27 7.79
C THR A 302 8.53 3.41 8.54
N VAL A 303 8.60 3.71 9.84
CA VAL A 303 7.43 4.02 10.66
C VAL A 303 6.93 5.42 10.29
N GLY A 304 5.90 5.44 9.47
CA GLY A 304 5.31 6.65 8.93
C GLY A 304 3.83 6.46 8.62
N LEU A 305 3.34 7.22 7.63
CA LEU A 305 1.98 7.09 7.13
C LEU A 305 1.68 5.69 6.53
N GLY A 306 2.70 4.95 6.09
CA GLY A 306 2.54 3.56 5.62
C GLY A 306 1.93 2.62 6.68
N ASN A 307 2.26 2.83 7.96
CA ASN A 307 1.76 2.00 9.07
C ASN A 307 0.32 2.33 9.49
N ILE A 308 -0.17 3.50 9.06
CA ILE A 308 -1.50 4.01 9.39
C ILE A 308 -2.38 3.80 8.16
N ALA A 309 -2.09 4.55 7.09
CA ALA A 309 -2.83 4.52 5.84
C ALA A 309 -2.63 3.22 5.04
N GLY A 310 -1.39 2.71 4.98
CA GLY A 310 -1.08 1.50 4.21
C GLY A 310 -1.70 0.24 4.83
N VAL A 311 -1.79 0.16 6.16
CA VAL A 311 -2.50 -0.93 6.85
C VAL A 311 -4.00 -0.86 6.58
N ALA A 312 -4.60 0.33 6.65
CA ALA A 312 -6.00 0.53 6.30
C ALA A 312 -6.31 0.01 4.90
N VAL A 313 -5.51 0.39 3.90
CA VAL A 313 -5.64 -0.12 2.52
C VAL A 313 -5.45 -1.63 2.45
N ALA A 314 -4.47 -2.19 3.17
CA ALA A 314 -4.20 -3.63 3.18
C ALA A 314 -5.39 -4.44 3.68
N ILE A 315 -6.06 -3.98 4.73
CA ILE A 315 -7.19 -4.70 5.34
C ILE A 315 -8.47 -4.47 4.56
N SER A 316 -8.72 -3.26 4.03
CA SER A 316 -9.87 -3.02 3.16
C SER A 316 -9.81 -3.93 1.91
N LEU A 317 -8.63 -4.08 1.29
CA LEU A 317 -8.46 -4.93 0.12
C LEU A 317 -8.35 -6.42 0.47
N GLY A 318 -7.48 -6.77 1.42
CA GLY A 318 -7.14 -8.15 1.77
C GLY A 318 -8.00 -8.79 2.85
N GLY A 319 -8.87 -8.03 3.52
CA GLY A 319 -9.58 -8.47 4.71
C GLY A 319 -8.67 -8.54 5.95
N ALA A 320 -9.23 -8.98 7.08
CA ALA A 320 -8.49 -9.16 8.33
C ALA A 320 -7.28 -10.10 8.17
N GLY A 321 -7.37 -11.08 7.26
CA GLY A 321 -6.33 -12.04 6.93
C GLY A 321 -5.01 -11.45 6.42
N ALA A 322 -5.05 -10.27 5.79
CA ALA A 322 -3.82 -9.60 5.35
C ALA A 322 -2.87 -9.34 6.53
N THR A 323 -3.42 -9.09 7.73
CA THR A 323 -2.67 -8.83 8.97
C THR A 323 -1.72 -9.98 9.32
N PHE A 324 -2.17 -11.24 9.18
CA PHE A 324 -1.35 -12.41 9.47
C PHE A 324 -0.09 -12.44 8.60
N TRP A 325 -0.28 -12.26 7.28
CA TRP A 325 0.81 -12.27 6.32
C TRP A 325 1.72 -11.05 6.45
N MET A 326 1.18 -9.89 6.85
CA MET A 326 1.99 -8.72 7.21
C MET A 326 2.93 -9.02 8.40
N ILE A 327 2.40 -9.62 9.47
CA ILE A 327 3.20 -10.02 10.64
C ILE A 327 4.32 -10.97 10.22
N LEU A 328 3.99 -11.99 9.43
CA LEU A 328 4.97 -12.97 8.97
C LEU A 328 6.04 -12.32 8.08
N ALA A 329 5.64 -11.44 7.17
CA ALA A 329 6.55 -10.70 6.30
C ALA A 329 7.50 -9.81 7.11
N GLY A 330 7.00 -9.08 8.11
CA GLY A 330 7.82 -8.30 9.03
C GLY A 330 8.82 -9.16 9.80
N PHE A 331 8.35 -10.28 10.36
CA PHE A 331 9.18 -11.21 11.13
C PHE A 331 10.32 -11.84 10.31
N LEU A 332 10.03 -12.28 9.08
CA LEU A 332 11.05 -12.81 8.16
C LEU A 332 11.96 -11.70 7.62
N GLY A 333 11.39 -10.52 7.36
CA GLY A 333 12.08 -9.34 6.86
C GLY A 333 13.20 -8.83 7.78
N MET A 334 13.09 -9.06 9.10
CA MET A 334 14.17 -8.80 10.06
C MET A 334 15.52 -9.36 9.57
N SER A 335 15.53 -10.60 9.07
CA SER A 335 16.77 -11.23 8.61
C SER A 335 17.30 -10.60 7.31
N SER A 336 16.44 -10.13 6.40
CA SER A 336 16.88 -9.35 5.23
C SER A 336 17.55 -8.06 5.67
N LYS A 337 16.92 -7.34 6.62
CA LYS A 337 17.41 -6.10 7.22
C LYS A 337 18.78 -6.27 7.87
N PHE A 338 18.97 -7.38 8.57
CA PHE A 338 20.26 -7.74 9.16
C PHE A 338 21.37 -7.80 8.11
N VAL A 339 21.12 -8.43 6.96
CA VAL A 339 22.12 -8.64 5.91
C VAL A 339 22.46 -7.33 5.22
N GLU A 340 21.47 -6.53 4.84
CA GLU A 340 21.69 -5.23 4.18
C GLU A 340 22.44 -4.24 5.08
N CYS A 341 22.08 -4.11 6.35
CA CYS A 341 22.71 -3.16 7.27
C CYS A 341 24.14 -3.60 7.64
N THR A 342 24.38 -4.92 7.76
CA THR A 342 25.75 -5.45 7.90
C THR A 342 26.62 -5.06 6.69
N LEU A 343 26.12 -5.24 5.47
CA LEU A 343 26.85 -4.87 4.26
C LEU A 343 26.99 -3.35 4.10
N GLY A 344 25.98 -2.58 4.52
CA GLY A 344 25.96 -1.13 4.53
C GLY A 344 27.13 -0.55 5.31
N VAL A 345 27.41 -1.09 6.50
CA VAL A 345 28.57 -0.72 7.30
C VAL A 345 29.86 -1.29 6.71
N LYS A 346 29.86 -2.55 6.27
CA LYS A 346 31.07 -3.22 5.78
C LYS A 346 31.72 -2.53 4.59
N TYR A 347 30.91 -1.98 3.68
CA TYR A 347 31.37 -1.34 2.44
C TYR A 347 31.20 0.18 2.46
N ARG A 348 30.94 0.79 3.62
CA ARG A 348 30.90 2.26 3.72
C ARG A 348 32.28 2.87 3.46
N PHE A 349 32.26 4.09 2.98
CA PHE A 349 33.41 4.95 2.83
C PHE A 349 33.25 6.15 3.77
N ILE A 350 34.28 6.42 4.57
CA ILE A 350 34.34 7.59 5.44
C ILE A 350 35.47 8.47 4.90
N ASN A 351 35.15 9.72 4.56
CA ASN A 351 36.17 10.66 4.06
C ASN A 351 36.96 11.29 5.21
N SER A 352 37.97 12.10 4.87
CA SER A 352 38.82 12.81 5.83
C SER A 352 38.06 13.79 6.73
N GLU A 353 36.92 14.30 6.28
CA GLU A 353 36.03 15.19 7.03
C GLU A 353 35.05 14.40 7.94
N GLY A 354 35.18 13.08 8.00
CA GLY A 354 34.31 12.19 8.78
C GLY A 354 32.94 11.94 8.15
N ARG A 355 32.64 12.45 6.95
CA ARG A 355 31.39 12.20 6.20
C ARG A 355 31.32 10.75 5.75
N VAL A 356 30.18 10.12 6.04
CA VAL A 356 29.93 8.72 5.73
C VAL A 356 29.12 8.58 4.43
N PHE A 357 29.55 7.65 3.58
CA PHE A 357 28.90 7.26 2.34
C PHE A 357 28.77 5.75 2.35
N GLY A 358 27.58 5.23 2.59
CA GLY A 358 27.32 3.79 2.62
C GLY A 358 25.89 3.48 2.19
N GLY A 359 25.57 2.20 2.23
CA GLY A 359 24.31 1.65 1.68
C GLY A 359 24.52 0.90 0.36
N PRO A 360 23.43 0.62 -0.37
CA PRO A 360 23.46 -0.41 -1.41
C PRO A 360 24.31 -0.09 -2.61
N MET A 361 24.42 1.18 -3.01
CA MET A 361 25.33 1.60 -4.09
C MET A 361 26.75 1.14 -3.82
N ASN A 362 27.18 1.25 -2.56
CA ASN A 362 28.54 0.96 -2.17
C ASN A 362 28.78 -0.54 -2.11
N TYR A 363 27.95 -1.31 -1.42
CA TYR A 363 28.17 -2.75 -1.34
C TYR A 363 27.89 -3.47 -2.66
N LEU A 364 26.96 -3.00 -3.48
CA LEU A 364 26.75 -3.53 -4.83
C LEU A 364 27.97 -3.23 -5.70
N ARG A 365 28.49 -1.99 -5.65
CA ARG A 365 29.66 -1.60 -6.44
C ARG A 365 30.93 -2.32 -6.03
N TYR A 366 31.29 -2.26 -4.74
CA TYR A 366 32.58 -2.73 -4.24
C TYR A 366 32.54 -4.18 -3.77
N GLY A 367 31.42 -4.65 -3.23
CA GLY A 367 31.27 -6.03 -2.79
C GLY A 367 31.19 -7.04 -3.94
N LEU A 368 30.56 -6.65 -5.05
CA LEU A 368 30.59 -7.45 -6.29
C LEU A 368 31.92 -7.32 -7.04
N GLU A 369 32.61 -6.18 -6.96
CA GLU A 369 33.97 -6.03 -7.52
C GLU A 369 34.95 -6.99 -6.83
N LYS A 370 34.88 -7.15 -5.50
CA LYS A 370 35.67 -8.17 -4.77
C LYS A 370 35.38 -9.63 -5.20
N ARG A 371 34.31 -9.86 -5.96
CA ARG A 371 33.90 -11.17 -6.48
C ARG A 371 34.09 -11.28 -8.00
N ASN A 372 34.94 -10.43 -8.59
CA ASN A 372 35.19 -10.35 -10.03
C ASN A 372 33.93 -10.03 -10.86
N LYS A 373 32.89 -9.42 -10.26
CA LYS A 373 31.63 -9.01 -10.91
C LYS A 373 31.52 -7.48 -11.01
N LYS A 374 32.62 -6.81 -11.37
CA LYS A 374 32.72 -5.34 -11.42
C LYS A 374 31.68 -4.70 -12.33
N GLY A 375 31.45 -5.28 -13.52
CA GLY A 375 30.46 -4.77 -14.48
C GLY A 375 29.04 -4.81 -13.91
N LEU A 376 28.61 -5.99 -13.45
CA LEU A 376 27.33 -6.18 -12.77
C LEU A 376 27.17 -5.22 -11.57
N GLY A 377 28.19 -5.12 -10.72
CA GLY A 377 28.15 -4.25 -9.54
C GLY A 377 27.98 -2.77 -9.87
N LYS A 378 28.58 -2.28 -10.96
CA LYS A 378 28.35 -0.90 -11.43
C LYS A 378 26.90 -0.69 -11.87
N VAL A 379 26.36 -1.61 -12.66
CA VAL A 379 25.00 -1.53 -13.19
C VAL A 379 23.97 -1.56 -12.05
N LEU A 380 24.07 -2.55 -11.15
CA LEU A 380 23.13 -2.68 -10.03
C LEU A 380 23.20 -1.48 -9.07
N ALA A 381 24.39 -0.97 -8.79
CA ALA A 381 24.56 0.21 -7.94
C ALA A 381 23.99 1.48 -8.58
N ALA A 382 24.19 1.69 -9.88
CA ALA A 382 23.61 2.84 -10.60
C ALA A 382 22.09 2.73 -10.69
N MET A 383 21.57 1.53 -10.99
CA MET A 383 20.13 1.25 -11.01
C MET A 383 19.50 1.53 -9.66
N PHE A 384 20.04 0.98 -8.58
CA PHE A 384 19.57 1.29 -7.22
C PHE A 384 19.60 2.81 -6.99
N ALA A 385 20.66 3.52 -7.39
CA ALA A 385 20.77 4.96 -7.15
C ALA A 385 19.70 5.80 -7.82
N VAL A 386 19.37 5.50 -9.06
CA VAL A 386 18.27 6.17 -9.77
C VAL A 386 16.94 5.90 -9.06
N LEU A 387 16.67 4.63 -8.72
CA LEU A 387 15.43 4.23 -8.04
C LEU A 387 15.30 4.88 -6.66
N ALA A 388 16.37 4.91 -5.87
CA ALA A 388 16.40 5.51 -4.54
C ALA A 388 16.19 7.04 -4.57
N ILE A 389 16.70 7.73 -5.61
CA ILE A 389 16.43 9.16 -5.81
C ILE A 389 14.95 9.37 -6.13
N GLY A 390 14.39 8.58 -7.06
CA GLY A 390 12.96 8.63 -7.39
C GLY A 390 12.07 8.38 -6.17
N ALA A 391 12.34 7.29 -5.45
CA ALA A 391 11.68 6.94 -4.20
C ALA A 391 11.74 8.06 -3.15
N SER A 392 12.89 8.76 -3.06
CA SER A 392 13.08 9.83 -2.08
C SER A 392 12.23 11.07 -2.35
N PHE A 393 12.03 11.48 -3.61
CA PHE A 393 11.12 12.59 -3.94
C PHE A 393 9.67 12.17 -3.85
N GLY A 394 9.41 10.89 -4.06
CA GLY A 394 8.12 10.26 -4.00
C GLY A 394 7.61 9.92 -2.60
N GLY A 395 7.70 8.63 -2.26
CA GLY A 395 7.14 8.05 -1.03
C GLY A 395 7.80 8.59 0.23
N GLY A 396 9.08 8.96 0.13
CA GLY A 396 9.83 9.60 1.22
C GLY A 396 9.57 11.09 1.39
N ASN A 397 8.81 11.74 0.49
CA ASN A 397 8.64 13.20 0.49
C ASN A 397 7.23 13.63 0.08
N MET A 398 6.91 13.64 -1.21
CA MET A 398 5.64 14.15 -1.71
C MET A 398 4.43 13.43 -1.09
N PHE A 399 4.49 12.10 -0.95
CA PHE A 399 3.45 11.30 -0.30
C PHE A 399 3.26 11.72 1.16
N GLN A 400 4.35 11.87 1.90
CA GLN A 400 4.31 12.26 3.32
C GLN A 400 3.74 13.66 3.51
N ALA A 401 4.15 14.61 2.65
CA ALA A 401 3.66 15.99 2.69
C ALA A 401 2.17 16.07 2.34
N ASN A 402 1.74 15.37 1.29
CA ASN A 402 0.35 15.33 0.83
C ASN A 402 -0.57 14.72 1.90
N GLN A 403 -0.28 13.50 2.36
CA GLN A 403 -1.12 12.79 3.32
C GLN A 403 -1.14 13.45 4.70
N SER A 404 -0.03 14.08 5.11
CA SER A 404 -0.02 14.89 6.32
C SER A 404 -0.89 16.14 6.16
N PHE A 405 -0.92 16.78 4.99
CA PHE A 405 -1.79 17.92 4.76
C PHE A 405 -3.26 17.51 4.78
N GLU A 406 -3.64 16.44 4.06
CA GLU A 406 -5.02 15.92 4.03
C GLU A 406 -5.56 15.60 5.43
N GLN A 407 -4.75 14.92 6.27
CA GLN A 407 -5.15 14.61 7.64
C GLN A 407 -5.36 15.86 8.50
N LEU A 408 -4.53 16.90 8.33
CA LEU A 408 -4.68 18.14 9.09
C LEU A 408 -5.83 19.00 8.56
N GLU A 409 -6.01 19.09 7.25
CA GLU A 409 -7.12 19.79 6.60
C GLU A 409 -8.48 19.24 7.06
N GLY A 410 -8.60 17.91 7.14
CA GLY A 410 -9.82 17.26 7.65
C GLY A 410 -10.18 17.63 9.09
N MET A 411 -9.20 18.02 9.91
CA MET A 411 -9.41 18.39 11.33
C MET A 411 -9.51 19.90 11.55
N PHE A 412 -8.93 20.70 10.66
CA PHE A 412 -8.78 22.15 10.82
C PHE A 412 -9.29 22.90 9.58
N PRO A 413 -10.53 23.45 9.63
CA PRO A 413 -11.15 24.12 8.48
C PRO A 413 -10.34 25.27 7.87
N PHE A 414 -9.49 25.94 8.65
CA PHE A 414 -8.64 27.03 8.14
C PHE A 414 -7.52 26.54 7.21
N LEU A 415 -7.17 25.26 7.25
CA LEU A 415 -6.17 24.67 6.35
C LEU A 415 -6.76 24.30 4.99
N VAL A 416 -8.09 24.32 4.84
CA VAL A 416 -8.75 23.93 3.61
C VAL A 416 -8.25 24.75 2.42
N GLY A 417 -7.74 24.05 1.40
CA GLY A 417 -7.13 24.67 0.22
C GLY A 417 -5.80 25.41 0.43
N ASN A 418 -5.18 25.34 1.62
CA ASN A 418 -3.92 26.03 1.95
C ASN A 418 -2.66 25.13 1.87
N GLY A 419 -2.70 24.07 1.06
CA GLY A 419 -1.63 23.08 0.91
C GLY A 419 -0.26 23.67 0.58
N PHE A 420 -0.22 24.72 -0.24
CA PHE A 420 1.03 25.43 -0.56
C PHE A 420 1.71 26.02 0.68
N TRP A 421 0.97 26.74 1.52
CA TRP A 421 1.54 27.35 2.73
C TRP A 421 1.92 26.31 3.76
N PHE A 422 1.12 25.26 3.91
CA PHE A 422 1.49 24.10 4.72
C PHE A 422 2.81 23.47 4.23
N GLY A 423 2.95 23.28 2.92
CA GLY A 423 4.15 22.78 2.28
C GLY A 423 5.36 23.67 2.53
N VAL A 424 5.23 25.00 2.41
CA VAL A 424 6.31 25.96 2.69
C VAL A 424 6.77 25.87 4.15
N VAL A 425 5.82 25.87 5.11
CA VAL A 425 6.16 25.74 6.54
C VAL A 425 6.85 24.41 6.81
N THR A 426 6.33 23.32 6.26
CA THR A 426 6.90 21.98 6.40
C THR A 426 8.30 21.90 5.79
N ALA A 427 8.50 22.48 4.60
CA ALA A 427 9.80 22.54 3.95
C ALA A 427 10.82 23.35 4.76
N LEU A 428 10.41 24.45 5.41
CA LEU A 428 11.28 25.20 6.32
C LEU A 428 11.70 24.34 7.52
N LEU A 429 10.75 23.66 8.16
CA LEU A 429 11.03 22.76 9.29
C LEU A 429 11.97 21.62 8.89
N VAL A 430 11.72 20.97 7.76
CA VAL A 430 12.58 19.90 7.21
C VAL A 430 13.96 20.47 6.89
N GLY A 431 14.01 21.64 6.25
CA GLY A 431 15.22 22.37 5.87
C GLY A 431 16.16 22.62 7.04
N VAL A 432 15.63 23.13 8.16
CA VAL A 432 16.39 23.37 9.40
C VAL A 432 17.12 22.10 9.87
N VAL A 433 16.49 20.93 9.74
CA VAL A 433 17.08 19.66 10.19
C VAL A 433 18.12 19.15 9.18
N ILE A 434 17.76 19.07 7.89
CA ILE A 434 18.60 18.42 6.87
C ILE A 434 19.88 19.22 6.53
N ILE A 435 19.91 20.53 6.79
CA ILE A 435 21.13 21.35 6.61
C ILE A 435 22.29 20.78 7.44
N GLY A 436 22.02 20.38 8.70
CA GLY A 436 23.03 19.80 9.60
C GLY A 436 23.46 18.37 9.28
N GLY A 437 22.92 17.76 8.21
CA GLY A 437 23.27 16.40 7.77
C GLY A 437 22.82 15.32 8.76
N ILE A 438 23.43 14.12 8.67
CA ILE A 438 22.97 12.94 9.42
C ILE A 438 23.05 13.11 10.94
N SER A 439 24.01 13.88 11.45
CA SER A 439 24.12 14.13 12.91
C SER A 439 22.94 14.94 13.44
N SER A 440 22.45 15.92 12.66
CA SER A 440 21.25 16.70 13.00
C SER A 440 19.99 15.84 12.91
N ILE A 441 19.85 15.10 11.81
CA ILE A 441 18.72 14.19 11.58
C ILE A 441 18.62 13.18 12.73
N ALA A 442 19.70 12.47 13.04
CA ALA A 442 19.78 11.50 14.14
C ALA A 442 19.43 12.08 15.52
N LYS A 443 19.80 13.33 15.79
CA LYS A 443 19.48 14.01 17.05
C LYS A 443 17.98 14.32 17.16
N VAL A 444 17.36 14.67 16.03
CA VAL A 444 15.92 14.97 15.94
C VAL A 444 15.11 13.68 15.98
N THR A 445 15.42 12.72 15.12
CA THR A 445 14.73 11.41 15.05
C THR A 445 14.85 10.65 16.38
N GLY A 446 16.03 10.64 17.00
CA GLY A 446 16.25 10.01 18.31
C GLY A 446 15.37 10.57 19.45
N LYS A 447 14.78 11.76 19.29
CA LYS A 447 13.82 12.36 20.24
C LYS A 447 12.38 12.21 19.78
N ILE A 448 12.10 12.49 18.51
CA ILE A 448 10.74 12.49 17.97
C ILE A 448 10.18 11.06 17.88
N VAL A 449 10.99 10.11 17.39
CA VAL A 449 10.52 8.74 17.08
C VAL A 449 9.98 8.02 18.31
N PRO A 450 10.67 7.99 19.47
CA PRO A 450 10.11 7.36 20.67
C PRO A 450 8.82 8.00 21.15
N VAL A 451 8.69 9.33 21.01
CA VAL A 451 7.51 10.07 21.45
C VAL A 451 6.33 9.79 20.52
N MET A 452 6.50 9.93 19.20
CA MET A 452 5.42 9.70 18.24
C MET A 452 4.93 8.25 18.26
N ALA A 453 5.86 7.27 18.31
CA ALA A 453 5.51 5.86 18.40
C ALA A 453 4.85 5.54 19.75
N GLY A 454 5.34 6.11 20.85
CA GLY A 454 4.76 5.93 22.18
C GLY A 454 3.32 6.45 22.26
N VAL A 455 3.06 7.67 21.79
CA VAL A 455 1.71 8.26 21.75
C VAL A 455 0.77 7.40 20.90
N TYR A 456 1.21 6.99 19.72
CA TYR A 456 0.40 6.16 18.82
C TYR A 456 0.08 4.78 19.43
N ILE A 457 1.10 4.08 19.93
CA ILE A 457 0.95 2.77 20.58
C ILE A 457 0.01 2.87 21.78
N LEU A 458 0.15 3.89 22.63
CA LEU A 458 -0.75 4.10 23.76
C LEU A 458 -2.19 4.34 23.31
N GLY A 459 -2.39 5.09 22.22
CA GLY A 459 -3.69 5.24 21.58
C GLY A 459 -4.29 3.91 21.15
N CYS A 460 -3.53 3.12 20.37
CA CYS A 460 -3.97 1.79 19.93
C CYS A 460 -4.32 0.90 21.13
N LEU A 461 -3.45 0.83 22.13
CA LEU A 461 -3.66 0.02 23.34
C LEU A 461 -4.89 0.48 24.13
N THR A 462 -5.21 1.77 24.12
CA THR A 462 -6.42 2.30 24.75
C THR A 462 -7.67 1.82 24.02
N VAL A 463 -7.70 1.93 22.69
CA VAL A 463 -8.82 1.43 21.86
C VAL A 463 -8.99 -0.08 22.01
N ILE A 464 -7.89 -0.83 21.97
CA ILE A 464 -7.86 -2.28 22.18
C ILE A 464 -8.33 -2.63 23.60
N GLY A 465 -7.91 -1.86 24.61
CA GLY A 465 -8.31 -2.07 26.01
C GLY A 465 -9.80 -1.83 26.26
N ILE A 466 -10.38 -0.79 25.64
CA ILE A 466 -11.83 -0.52 25.70
C ILE A 466 -12.63 -1.65 25.02
N ASN A 467 -12.06 -2.22 23.96
CA ASN A 467 -12.67 -3.28 23.17
C ASN A 467 -12.01 -4.66 23.45
N ILE A 468 -11.49 -4.89 24.67
CA ILE A 468 -10.65 -6.08 24.94
C ILE A 468 -11.41 -7.40 24.77
N GLU A 469 -12.73 -7.37 24.96
CA GLU A 469 -13.63 -8.51 24.74
C GLU A 469 -13.59 -9.04 23.30
N ASN A 470 -13.19 -8.18 22.36
CA ASN A 470 -13.14 -8.46 20.92
C ASN A 470 -11.86 -9.17 20.47
N ILE A 471 -10.92 -9.40 21.40
CA ILE A 471 -9.62 -9.97 21.09
C ILE A 471 -9.73 -11.36 20.45
N GLY A 472 -10.57 -12.24 21.02
CA GLY A 472 -10.79 -13.60 20.49
C GLY A 472 -11.34 -13.58 19.06
N PRO A 473 -12.51 -12.96 18.83
CA PRO A 473 -13.10 -12.83 17.49
C PRO A 473 -12.16 -12.24 16.44
N ALA A 474 -11.38 -11.21 16.80
CA ALA A 474 -10.44 -10.60 15.87
C ALA A 474 -9.28 -11.53 15.50
N PHE A 475 -8.73 -12.29 16.45
CA PHE A 475 -7.70 -13.29 16.13
C PHE A 475 -8.25 -14.41 15.24
N THR A 476 -9.49 -14.85 15.47
CA THR A 476 -10.18 -15.79 14.60
C THR A 476 -10.34 -15.22 13.19
N ALA A 477 -10.84 -13.98 13.05
CA ALA A 477 -10.98 -13.32 11.74
C ALA A 477 -9.65 -13.16 11.00
N ILE A 478 -8.55 -12.87 11.72
CA ILE A 478 -7.20 -12.77 11.13
C ILE A 478 -6.73 -14.14 10.62
N ILE A 479 -6.90 -15.21 11.39
CA ILE A 479 -6.42 -16.55 10.99
C ILE A 479 -7.31 -17.10 9.87
N ASP A 480 -8.62 -17.09 10.05
CA ASP A 480 -9.57 -17.64 9.09
C ASP A 480 -9.50 -16.85 7.78
N GLY A 481 -9.43 -15.52 7.85
CA GLY A 481 -9.24 -14.68 6.65
C GLY A 481 -7.92 -14.92 5.93
N ALA A 482 -6.85 -15.31 6.65
CA ALA A 482 -5.53 -15.53 6.05
C ALA A 482 -5.44 -16.87 5.29
N PHE A 483 -6.21 -17.87 5.72
CA PHE A 483 -6.23 -19.23 5.17
C PHE A 483 -7.54 -19.58 4.48
N SER A 484 -8.48 -18.63 4.35
CA SER A 484 -9.75 -18.85 3.65
C SER A 484 -9.51 -19.03 2.14
N PRO A 485 -10.06 -20.09 1.53
CA PRO A 485 -10.01 -20.30 0.09
C PRO A 485 -10.87 -19.33 -0.74
N SER A 486 -11.70 -18.47 -0.12
CA SER A 486 -12.74 -17.71 -0.84
C SER A 486 -12.17 -16.88 -2.01
N ALA A 487 -12.65 -17.18 -3.23
CA ALA A 487 -12.09 -16.74 -4.50
C ALA A 487 -12.17 -15.22 -4.77
N LEU A 488 -13.11 -14.51 -4.13
CA LEU A 488 -13.31 -13.06 -4.29
C LEU A 488 -12.05 -12.19 -4.06
N LYS A 489 -11.03 -12.70 -3.36
CA LYS A 489 -9.78 -11.98 -3.08
C LYS A 489 -8.51 -12.66 -3.64
N GLY A 490 -8.65 -13.68 -4.50
CA GLY A 490 -7.55 -14.51 -5.01
C GLY A 490 -7.13 -15.64 -4.05
N GLY A 491 -8.03 -16.05 -3.15
CA GLY A 491 -7.79 -17.06 -2.11
C GLY A 491 -6.59 -16.73 -1.21
N ILE A 492 -5.97 -17.77 -0.65
CA ILE A 492 -4.81 -17.64 0.25
C ILE A 492 -3.67 -16.86 -0.41
N ILE A 493 -3.40 -17.11 -1.70
CA ILE A 493 -2.31 -16.47 -2.44
C ILE A 493 -2.55 -14.96 -2.57
N GLY A 494 -3.77 -14.56 -2.92
CA GLY A 494 -4.13 -13.15 -3.06
C GLY A 494 -4.07 -12.37 -1.74
N VAL A 495 -4.49 -12.98 -0.62
CA VAL A 495 -4.39 -12.38 0.71
C VAL A 495 -2.93 -12.30 1.17
N LEU A 496 -2.13 -13.34 0.91
CA LEU A 496 -0.70 -13.37 1.19
C LEU A 496 0.03 -12.24 0.47
N ILE A 497 -0.22 -12.05 -0.82
CA ILE A 497 0.45 -11.03 -1.62
C ILE A 497 0.13 -9.64 -1.11
N VAL A 498 -1.14 -9.35 -0.80
CA VAL A 498 -1.54 -8.05 -0.22
C VAL A 498 -0.80 -7.81 1.09
N GLY A 499 -0.74 -8.81 1.97
CA GLY A 499 -0.03 -8.71 3.23
C GLY A 499 1.47 -8.49 3.06
N PHE A 500 2.14 -9.27 2.20
CA PHE A 500 3.57 -9.14 1.94
C PHE A 500 3.93 -7.82 1.25
N GLN A 501 3.15 -7.40 0.26
CA GLN A 501 3.36 -6.14 -0.46
C GLN A 501 3.30 -4.95 0.50
N ARG A 502 2.28 -4.92 1.37
CA ARG A 502 2.06 -3.81 2.30
C ARG A 502 3.08 -3.83 3.45
N ALA A 503 3.46 -5.01 3.95
CA ALA A 503 4.55 -5.12 4.91
C ALA A 503 5.90 -4.69 4.32
N ALA A 504 6.20 -5.09 3.07
CA ALA A 504 7.44 -4.70 2.40
C ALA A 504 7.53 -3.18 2.18
N PHE A 505 6.40 -2.51 1.91
CA PHE A 505 6.35 -1.05 1.83
C PHE A 505 6.55 -0.40 3.21
N SER A 506 5.95 -0.97 4.26
CA SER A 506 6.04 -0.45 5.63
C SER A 506 7.45 -0.54 6.21
N ASN A 507 8.02 -1.75 6.28
CA ASN A 507 9.32 -1.96 6.93
C ASN A 507 10.51 -1.87 5.98
N GLU A 508 10.31 -1.83 4.67
CA GLU A 508 11.36 -1.76 3.65
C GLU A 508 12.44 -2.85 3.76
N ALA A 509 12.09 -4.02 4.30
CA ALA A 509 13.03 -5.11 4.48
C ALA A 509 13.44 -5.71 3.13
N GLY A 510 14.75 -5.75 2.86
CA GLY A 510 15.28 -6.22 1.58
C GLY A 510 15.20 -5.18 0.47
N VAL A 511 14.64 -4.00 0.74
CA VAL A 511 14.68 -2.83 -0.15
C VAL A 511 16.06 -2.19 -0.11
N GLY A 512 16.72 -2.13 1.06
CA GLY A 512 18.10 -1.66 1.22
C GLY A 512 18.28 -0.20 1.63
N SER A 513 17.21 0.57 1.76
CA SER A 513 17.22 1.97 2.20
C SER A 513 17.83 2.15 3.59
N ALA A 514 17.42 1.35 4.59
CA ALA A 514 17.88 1.47 5.98
C ALA A 514 19.39 1.27 6.14
N ALA A 515 20.01 0.47 5.27
CA ALA A 515 21.45 0.28 5.25
C ALA A 515 22.20 1.62 5.03
N ILE A 516 21.56 2.62 4.44
CA ILE A 516 22.11 3.97 4.29
C ILE A 516 22.20 4.67 5.65
N ALA A 517 21.14 4.65 6.47
CA ALA A 517 21.14 5.20 7.83
C ALA A 517 22.15 4.47 8.72
N HIS A 518 22.07 3.14 8.75
CA HIS A 518 22.94 2.30 9.58
C HIS A 518 24.41 2.40 9.20
N SER A 519 24.72 2.70 7.92
CA SER A 519 26.11 2.94 7.54
C SER A 519 26.77 4.08 8.31
N ALA A 520 26.01 5.04 8.84
CA ALA A 520 26.53 6.17 9.61
C ALA A 520 26.85 5.83 11.09
N ALA A 521 26.47 4.66 11.59
CA ALA A 521 26.63 4.29 13.00
C ALA A 521 28.10 4.13 13.42
N LYS A 522 28.42 4.49 14.66
CA LYS A 522 29.74 4.28 15.26
C LYS A 522 29.93 2.81 15.58
N THR A 523 30.76 2.11 14.80
CA THR A 523 31.05 0.68 15.04
C THR A 523 32.33 0.21 14.34
N ASN A 524 33.04 -0.70 15.00
CA ASN A 524 34.16 -1.47 14.45
C ASN A 524 33.71 -2.79 13.82
N HIS A 525 32.44 -3.16 13.98
CA HIS A 525 31.93 -4.48 13.65
C HIS A 525 30.66 -4.37 12.80
N PRO A 526 30.73 -4.64 11.49
CA PRO A 526 29.56 -4.52 10.62
C PRO A 526 28.31 -5.29 11.10
N PRO A 527 28.42 -6.53 11.63
CA PRO A 527 27.25 -7.24 12.15
C PRO A 527 26.53 -6.56 13.31
N SER A 528 27.16 -5.62 14.05
CA SER A 528 26.47 -4.90 15.13
C SER A 528 25.26 -4.14 14.59
N GLU A 529 25.40 -3.47 13.44
CA GLU A 529 24.28 -2.78 12.81
C GLU A 529 23.27 -3.73 12.20
N GLY A 530 23.72 -4.89 11.72
CA GLY A 530 22.80 -5.96 11.35
C GLY A 530 21.89 -6.35 12.53
N PHE A 531 22.46 -6.52 13.73
CA PHE A 531 21.67 -6.81 14.94
C PHE A 531 20.72 -5.66 15.28
N VAL A 532 21.19 -4.42 15.31
CA VAL A 532 20.33 -3.26 15.62
C VAL A 532 19.16 -3.17 14.64
N ALA A 533 19.41 -3.35 13.34
CA ALA A 533 18.42 -3.31 12.28
C ALA A 533 17.33 -4.39 12.38
N LEU A 534 17.58 -5.50 13.10
CA LEU A 534 16.53 -6.50 13.40
C LEU A 534 15.31 -5.87 14.09
N LEU A 535 15.52 -4.82 14.88
CA LEU A 535 14.45 -4.17 15.63
C LEU A 535 13.51 -3.37 14.73
N GLU A 536 13.94 -2.94 13.54
CA GLU A 536 13.11 -2.08 12.69
C GLU A 536 11.85 -2.79 12.21
N PRO A 537 11.90 -3.94 11.49
CA PRO A 537 10.66 -4.59 11.03
C PRO A 537 9.78 -5.10 12.17
N PHE A 538 10.39 -5.38 13.34
CA PHE A 538 9.66 -5.76 14.53
C PHE A 538 8.85 -4.58 15.09
N ILE A 539 9.47 -3.42 15.30
CA ILE A 539 8.77 -2.23 15.79
C ILE A 539 7.72 -1.79 14.78
N ASP A 540 8.11 -1.71 13.51
CA ASP A 540 7.29 -1.21 12.41
C ASP A 540 6.06 -2.08 12.13
N THR A 541 6.30 -3.33 11.69
CA THR A 541 5.24 -4.17 11.15
C THR A 541 4.66 -5.10 12.20
N VAL A 542 5.51 -5.76 12.98
CA VAL A 542 5.05 -6.76 13.96
C VAL A 542 4.31 -6.08 15.12
N VAL A 543 4.72 -4.87 15.52
CA VAL A 543 4.05 -4.12 16.60
C VAL A 543 3.12 -3.05 16.03
N VAL A 544 3.62 -2.00 15.40
CA VAL A 544 2.80 -0.83 15.05
C VAL A 544 1.71 -1.20 14.03
N CYS A 545 2.03 -1.85 12.91
CA CYS A 545 1.01 -2.22 11.93
C CYS A 545 -0.03 -3.20 12.47
N THR A 546 0.38 -4.14 13.34
CA THR A 546 -0.56 -5.07 13.99
C THR A 546 -1.51 -4.33 14.91
N LEU A 547 -1.03 -3.36 15.68
CA LEU A 547 -1.86 -2.52 16.52
C LEU A 547 -2.87 -1.69 15.69
N THR A 548 -2.43 -1.11 14.57
CA THR A 548 -3.33 -0.43 13.62
C THR A 548 -4.40 -1.38 13.10
N ALA A 549 -4.00 -2.60 12.69
CA ALA A 549 -4.90 -3.59 12.17
C ALA A 549 -5.97 -4.00 13.18
N LEU A 550 -5.55 -4.24 14.43
CA LEU A 550 -6.47 -4.57 15.52
C LEU A 550 -7.44 -3.42 15.80
N VAL A 551 -7.01 -2.16 15.75
CA VAL A 551 -7.90 -1.00 15.89
C VAL A 551 -8.99 -1.00 14.80
N LEU A 552 -8.61 -1.24 13.55
CA LEU A 552 -9.54 -1.27 12.41
C LEU A 552 -10.52 -2.46 12.47
N ILE A 553 -10.02 -3.62 12.92
CA ILE A 553 -10.83 -4.83 13.07
C ILE A 553 -11.80 -4.67 14.23
N PHE A 554 -11.34 -4.21 15.40
CA PHE A 554 -12.14 -4.09 16.62
C PHE A 554 -13.27 -3.06 16.50
N THR A 555 -13.08 -2.05 15.64
CA THR A 555 -14.08 -0.99 15.39
C THR A 555 -15.01 -1.31 14.22
N GLY A 556 -14.83 -2.44 13.53
CA GLY A 556 -15.60 -2.80 12.33
C GLY A 556 -15.33 -1.91 11.11
N LYS A 557 -14.48 -0.88 11.23
CA LYS A 557 -14.20 0.09 10.15
C LYS A 557 -13.49 -0.54 8.94
N HIS A 558 -12.89 -1.71 9.11
CA HIS A 558 -12.26 -2.44 8.01
C HIS A 558 -13.23 -2.90 6.90
N GLU A 559 -14.54 -2.92 7.13
CA GLU A 559 -15.57 -3.26 6.11
C GLU A 559 -16.12 -2.04 5.36
N VAL A 560 -15.75 -0.82 5.77
CA VAL A 560 -16.28 0.40 5.15
C VAL A 560 -15.70 0.56 3.74
N VAL A 561 -16.58 0.58 2.73
CA VAL A 561 -16.22 0.79 1.33
C VAL A 561 -16.17 2.28 1.02
N GLY A 562 -15.15 2.73 0.29
CA GLY A 562 -15.03 4.11 -0.20
C GLY A 562 -14.27 5.09 0.69
N ILE A 563 -13.90 4.69 1.92
CA ILE A 563 -12.98 5.46 2.79
C ILE A 563 -11.72 4.63 3.00
N ALA A 564 -10.55 5.22 2.72
CA ALA A 564 -9.26 4.54 2.81
C ALA A 564 -8.21 5.39 3.52
N GLY A 565 -7.03 4.83 3.71
CA GLY A 565 -5.85 5.57 4.17
C GLY A 565 -5.92 6.06 5.62
N ALA A 566 -5.29 7.20 5.88
CA ALA A 566 -5.16 7.75 7.24
C ALA A 566 -6.52 8.15 7.82
N GLN A 567 -7.45 8.62 6.97
CA GLN A 567 -8.79 8.99 7.38
C GLN A 567 -9.57 7.80 7.96
N LEU A 568 -9.51 6.62 7.34
CA LEU A 568 -10.18 5.43 7.85
C LEU A 568 -9.70 5.07 9.26
N THR A 569 -8.39 5.20 9.49
CA THR A 569 -7.80 4.98 10.82
C THR A 569 -8.26 6.06 11.81
N SER A 570 -8.30 7.32 11.39
CA SER A 570 -8.82 8.43 12.19
C SER A 570 -10.27 8.22 12.62
N ASP A 571 -11.12 7.76 11.70
CA ASP A 571 -12.53 7.45 11.97
C ASP A 571 -12.67 6.27 12.95
N ALA A 572 -11.82 5.26 12.84
CA ALA A 572 -11.77 4.15 13.80
C ALA A 572 -11.43 4.64 15.20
N PHE A 573 -10.38 5.46 15.35
CA PHE A 573 -10.06 6.07 16.65
C PHE A 573 -11.18 6.97 17.16
N GLY A 574 -11.75 7.83 16.31
CA GLY A 574 -12.82 8.76 16.65
C GLY A 574 -14.09 8.06 17.12
N SER A 575 -14.36 6.84 16.64
CA SER A 575 -15.51 6.04 17.08
C SER A 575 -15.43 5.58 18.54
N VAL A 576 -14.23 5.52 19.11
CA VAL A 576 -14.00 5.08 20.50
C VAL A 576 -13.57 6.25 21.40
N ILE A 577 -12.74 7.15 20.88
CA ILE A 577 -12.19 8.30 21.61
C ILE A 577 -12.35 9.55 20.74
N SER A 578 -13.41 10.32 20.99
CA SER A 578 -13.81 11.46 20.15
C SER A 578 -12.76 12.56 19.98
N TRP A 579 -11.86 12.75 20.95
CA TRP A 579 -10.78 13.75 20.90
C TRP A 579 -9.46 13.21 20.32
N PHE A 580 -9.34 11.88 20.15
CA PHE A 580 -8.11 11.26 19.65
C PHE A 580 -7.76 11.65 18.20
N PRO A 581 -8.70 11.91 17.27
CA PRO A 581 -8.37 12.40 15.92
C PRO A 581 -7.42 13.60 15.90
N TYR A 582 -7.53 14.54 16.85
CA TYR A 582 -6.59 15.66 16.96
C TYR A 582 -5.18 15.23 17.39
N VAL A 583 -5.09 14.27 18.30
CA VAL A 583 -3.81 13.68 18.73
C VAL A 583 -3.19 12.87 17.59
N LEU A 584 -4.02 12.13 16.84
CA LEU A 584 -3.59 11.38 15.66
C LEU A 584 -3.09 12.34 14.58
N ALA A 585 -3.75 13.46 14.31
CA ALA A 585 -3.28 14.44 13.33
C ALA A 585 -1.89 15.00 13.70
N ALA A 586 -1.65 15.31 14.98
CA ALA A 586 -0.34 15.71 15.45
C ALA A 586 0.71 14.58 15.31
N ALA A 587 0.34 13.34 15.63
CA ALA A 587 1.22 12.19 15.48
C ALA A 587 1.55 11.92 14.00
N VAL A 588 0.56 11.97 13.11
CA VAL A 588 0.70 11.80 11.65
C VAL A 588 1.64 12.85 11.06
N PHE A 589 1.52 14.11 11.48
CA PHE A 589 2.47 15.15 11.07
C PHE A 589 3.90 14.82 11.52
N LEU A 590 4.09 14.38 12.76
CA LEU A 590 5.42 14.00 13.26
C LEU A 590 5.97 12.77 12.53
N PHE A 591 5.14 11.78 12.21
CA PHE A 591 5.48 10.63 11.39
C PHE A 591 5.99 11.10 10.03
N ALA A 592 5.16 11.84 9.28
CA ALA A 592 5.49 12.38 7.96
C ALA A 592 6.78 13.23 7.99
N PHE A 593 6.89 14.13 8.96
CA PHE A 593 8.06 14.98 9.16
C PHE A 593 9.34 14.17 9.38
N SER A 594 9.28 13.16 10.26
CA SER A 594 10.42 12.30 10.57
C SER A 594 10.85 11.44 9.38
N THR A 595 9.90 10.99 8.56
CA THR A 595 10.15 10.25 7.32
C THR A 595 10.84 11.15 6.30
N MET A 596 10.34 12.37 6.08
CA MET A 596 10.94 13.35 5.16
C MET A 596 12.41 13.66 5.47
N ILE A 597 12.74 13.92 6.74
CA ILE A 597 14.13 14.22 7.11
C ILE A 597 15.05 13.01 6.90
N SER A 598 14.54 11.78 7.09
CA SER A 598 15.31 10.53 6.94
C SER A 598 15.54 10.19 5.48
N TRP A 599 14.48 10.22 4.67
CA TRP A 599 14.53 9.95 3.24
C TRP A 599 15.30 11.02 2.45
N SER A 600 15.32 12.27 2.94
CA SER A 600 16.24 13.29 2.44
C SER A 600 17.70 12.83 2.53
N TYR A 601 18.11 12.18 3.62
CA TYR A 601 19.46 11.63 3.72
C TYR A 601 19.66 10.44 2.77
N TYR A 602 18.67 9.56 2.63
CA TYR A 602 18.78 8.35 1.81
C TYR A 602 18.97 8.70 0.34
N GLY A 603 18.08 9.54 -0.19
CA GLY A 603 18.19 10.03 -1.54
C GLY A 603 19.42 10.91 -1.76
N MET A 604 19.87 11.68 -0.77
CA MET A 604 21.13 12.45 -0.88
C MET A 604 22.35 11.51 -1.01
N ARG A 605 22.41 10.41 -0.27
CA ARG A 605 23.51 9.42 -0.43
C ARG A 605 23.45 8.76 -1.80
N ALA A 606 22.26 8.48 -2.32
CA ALA A 606 22.07 7.97 -3.67
C ALA A 606 22.50 8.98 -4.75
N TRP A 607 22.09 10.24 -4.59
CA TRP A 607 22.45 11.36 -5.45
C TRP A 607 23.96 11.57 -5.52
N THR A 608 24.63 11.61 -4.37
CA THR A 608 26.09 11.82 -4.31
C THR A 608 26.90 10.66 -4.89
N TYR A 609 26.31 9.47 -5.01
CA TYR A 609 26.92 8.34 -5.73
C TYR A 609 26.96 8.60 -7.25
N LEU A 610 25.90 9.18 -7.83
CA LEU A 610 25.80 9.46 -9.26
C LEU A 610 26.47 10.79 -9.66
N PHE A 611 26.19 11.85 -8.91
CA PHE A 611 26.56 13.23 -9.27
C PHE A 611 27.76 13.77 -8.48
N GLY A 612 28.39 12.91 -7.67
CA GLY A 612 29.59 13.24 -6.90
C GLY A 612 29.32 13.83 -5.52
N LYS A 613 30.37 13.83 -4.69
CA LYS A 613 30.33 14.07 -3.23
C LYS A 613 30.58 15.52 -2.82
N SER A 614 30.45 16.47 -3.75
CA SER A 614 30.71 17.88 -3.49
C SER A 614 29.59 18.50 -2.65
N ILE A 615 29.94 19.50 -1.82
CA ILE A 615 28.96 20.21 -0.99
C ILE A 615 27.89 20.88 -1.86
N LYS A 616 28.29 21.43 -3.02
CA LYS A 616 27.36 22.03 -4.00
C LYS A 616 26.33 21.01 -4.49
N SER A 617 26.76 19.79 -4.82
CA SER A 617 25.87 18.70 -5.25
C SER A 617 24.87 18.33 -4.17
N GLU A 618 25.32 18.22 -2.91
CA GLU A 618 24.43 17.97 -1.76
C GLU A 618 23.41 19.10 -1.55
N ILE A 619 23.82 20.36 -1.69
CA ILE A 619 22.91 21.52 -1.54
C ILE A 619 21.86 21.52 -2.65
N VAL A 620 22.24 21.26 -3.90
CA VAL A 620 21.29 21.16 -5.02
C VAL A 620 20.23 20.11 -4.72
N TYR A 621 20.63 18.91 -4.27
CA TYR A 621 19.69 17.86 -3.90
C TYR A 621 18.75 18.31 -2.76
N LYS A 622 19.29 18.93 -1.70
CA LYS A 622 18.46 19.41 -0.57
C LYS A 622 17.43 20.45 -1.02
N VAL A 623 17.83 21.41 -1.86
CA VAL A 623 16.90 22.43 -2.39
C VAL A 623 15.81 21.77 -3.22
N LEU A 624 16.16 20.85 -4.12
CA LEU A 624 15.18 20.08 -4.89
C LEU A 624 14.22 19.33 -3.96
N PHE A 625 14.74 18.63 -2.96
CA PHE A 625 13.95 17.89 -1.99
C PHE A 625 12.93 18.81 -1.28
N LEU A 626 13.34 20.00 -0.84
CA LEU A 626 12.43 20.95 -0.19
C LEU A 626 11.37 21.51 -1.14
N VAL A 627 11.70 21.73 -2.42
CA VAL A 627 10.70 22.12 -3.43
C VAL A 627 9.64 21.02 -3.58
N PHE A 628 10.05 19.75 -3.64
CA PHE A 628 9.12 18.62 -3.73
C PHE A 628 8.23 18.46 -2.48
N VAL A 629 8.66 18.92 -1.29
CA VAL A 629 7.77 18.98 -0.10
C VAL A 629 6.61 19.95 -0.35
N VAL A 630 6.92 21.13 -0.90
CA VAL A 630 5.90 22.14 -1.20
C VAL A 630 4.95 21.63 -2.29
N VAL A 631 5.51 21.07 -3.37
CA VAL A 631 4.72 20.47 -4.45
C VAL A 631 3.82 19.36 -3.89
N GLY A 632 4.37 18.46 -3.07
CA GLY A 632 3.64 17.37 -2.42
C GLY A 632 2.39 17.82 -1.67
N ALA A 633 2.54 18.82 -0.80
CA ALA A 633 1.41 19.35 -0.04
C ALA A 633 0.41 20.17 -0.86
N SER A 634 0.82 20.71 -2.02
CA SER A 634 -0.01 21.64 -2.79
C SER A 634 -0.93 20.97 -3.80
N VAL A 635 -0.71 19.69 -4.10
CA VAL A 635 -1.29 19.05 -5.28
C VAL A 635 -1.77 17.64 -4.92
N SER A 636 -2.91 17.23 -5.48
CA SER A 636 -3.30 15.82 -5.48
C SER A 636 -2.41 15.09 -6.48
N LEU A 637 -1.84 13.97 -6.06
CA LEU A 637 -0.69 13.36 -6.73
C LEU A 637 -0.91 11.97 -7.27
N GLY A 638 -2.11 11.39 -7.14
CA GLY A 638 -2.48 10.03 -7.59
C GLY A 638 -1.33 9.19 -8.17
N ALA A 639 -1.11 9.29 -9.48
CA ALA A 639 -0.14 8.47 -10.20
C ALA A 639 1.33 8.69 -9.80
N VAL A 640 1.69 9.87 -9.32
CA VAL A 640 3.03 10.16 -8.80
C VAL A 640 3.26 9.38 -7.50
N LEU A 641 2.23 9.18 -6.69
CA LEU A 641 2.33 8.36 -5.48
C LEU A 641 2.54 6.89 -5.87
N ASP A 642 1.77 6.38 -6.82
CA ASP A 642 1.93 5.01 -7.35
C ASP A 642 3.32 4.80 -7.95
N PHE A 643 3.79 5.77 -8.76
CA PHE A 643 5.15 5.78 -9.30
C PHE A 643 6.19 5.60 -8.20
N SER A 644 5.98 6.31 -7.10
CA SER A 644 6.92 6.39 -5.99
C SER A 644 6.98 5.11 -5.17
N ASP A 645 5.83 4.51 -4.89
CA ASP A 645 5.73 3.21 -4.23
C ASP A 645 6.42 2.13 -5.05
N MET A 646 6.22 2.19 -6.37
CA MET A 646 6.91 1.31 -7.30
C MET A 646 8.42 1.52 -7.28
N MET A 647 8.92 2.75 -7.23
CA MET A 647 10.36 3.02 -7.12
C MET A 647 10.96 2.44 -5.84
N ILE A 648 10.27 2.52 -4.70
CA ILE A 648 10.71 1.92 -3.44
C ILE A 648 10.84 0.41 -3.60
N LEU A 649 9.78 -0.27 -4.05
CA LEU A 649 9.79 -1.72 -4.22
C LEU A 649 10.82 -2.16 -5.27
N ALA A 650 11.00 -1.40 -6.35
CA ALA A 650 11.97 -1.65 -7.41
C ALA A 650 13.40 -1.72 -6.89
N MET A 651 13.77 -0.94 -5.86
CA MET A 651 15.12 -0.96 -5.28
C MET A 651 15.48 -2.33 -4.72
N SER A 652 14.50 -3.13 -4.30
CA SER A 652 14.74 -4.49 -3.81
C SER A 652 15.31 -5.42 -4.88
N PHE A 653 15.04 -5.16 -6.16
CA PHE A 653 15.56 -5.95 -7.26
C PHE A 653 17.11 -5.92 -7.32
N PRO A 654 17.79 -4.78 -7.55
CA PRO A 654 19.25 -4.74 -7.49
C PRO A 654 19.80 -5.14 -6.13
N ASN A 655 19.09 -4.77 -5.05
CA ASN A 655 19.58 -4.98 -3.70
C ASN A 655 19.71 -6.47 -3.36
N ILE A 656 18.62 -7.23 -3.46
CA ILE A 656 18.56 -8.64 -3.07
C ILE A 656 19.53 -9.49 -3.91
N ILE A 657 19.73 -9.17 -5.19
CA ILE A 657 20.77 -9.83 -6.02
C ILE A 657 22.14 -9.72 -5.34
N GLY A 658 22.49 -8.51 -4.89
CA GLY A 658 23.71 -8.27 -4.14
C GLY A 658 23.75 -9.04 -2.82
N LEU A 659 22.67 -8.98 -2.04
CA LEU A 659 22.57 -9.66 -0.75
C LEU A 659 22.75 -11.18 -0.89
N TYR A 660 22.16 -11.81 -1.91
CA TYR A 660 22.31 -13.24 -2.18
C TYR A 660 23.77 -13.61 -2.46
N ILE A 661 24.40 -12.90 -3.39
CA ILE A 661 25.80 -13.12 -3.79
C ILE A 661 26.75 -12.91 -2.61
N MET A 662 26.42 -11.99 -1.69
CA MET A 662 27.24 -11.64 -0.54
C MET A 662 26.86 -12.35 0.76
N SER A 663 25.78 -13.13 0.77
CA SER A 663 25.24 -13.79 1.96
C SER A 663 26.24 -14.71 2.66
N GLY A 664 27.14 -15.37 1.90
CA GLY A 664 28.20 -16.21 2.46
C GLY A 664 29.22 -15.42 3.29
N GLU A 665 29.55 -14.20 2.86
CA GLU A 665 30.46 -13.31 3.57
C GLU A 665 29.82 -12.80 4.87
N VAL A 666 28.58 -12.34 4.80
CA VAL A 666 27.82 -11.89 5.98
C VAL A 666 27.70 -13.00 7.03
N LYS A 667 27.46 -14.25 6.60
CA LYS A 667 27.41 -15.39 7.51
C LYS A 667 28.75 -15.64 8.23
N ASN A 668 29.87 -15.45 7.54
CA ASN A 668 31.19 -15.58 8.14
C ASN A 668 31.45 -14.46 9.16
N ASP A 669 31.14 -13.21 8.80
CA ASP A 669 31.26 -12.08 9.71
C ASP A 669 30.39 -12.26 10.97
N LEU A 670 29.16 -12.75 10.80
CA LEU A 670 28.26 -13.06 11.92
C LEU A 670 28.86 -14.13 12.83
N ARG A 671 29.43 -15.20 12.27
CA ARG A 671 30.06 -16.27 13.07
C ARG A 671 31.22 -15.72 13.91
N ASP A 672 32.06 -14.89 13.30
CA ASP A 672 33.23 -14.31 13.96
C ASP A 672 32.79 -13.28 15.03
N TYR A 673 31.77 -12.47 14.73
CA TYR A 673 31.17 -11.55 15.70
C TYR A 673 30.58 -12.28 16.91
N VAL A 674 29.82 -13.35 16.70
CA VAL A 674 29.21 -14.14 17.79
C VAL A 674 30.29 -14.82 18.64
N LYS A 675 31.40 -15.26 18.05
CA LYS A 675 32.55 -15.75 18.82
C LYS A 675 33.10 -14.67 19.76
N LYS A 676 33.37 -13.46 19.25
CA LYS A 676 33.85 -12.33 20.06
C LYS A 676 32.86 -11.91 21.14
N LEU A 677 31.57 -11.89 20.81
CA LEU A 677 30.50 -11.59 21.76
C LEU A 677 30.51 -12.57 22.95
N LYS A 678 30.60 -13.87 22.66
CA LYS A 678 30.65 -14.93 23.69
C LYS A 678 31.93 -14.89 24.51
N ALA A 679 33.05 -14.53 23.89
CA ALA A 679 34.32 -14.34 24.57
C ALA A 679 34.39 -13.05 25.41
N GLY A 680 33.40 -12.15 25.29
CA GLY A 680 33.40 -10.86 25.98
C GLY A 680 34.40 -9.85 25.41
N GLU A 681 34.87 -10.05 24.18
CA GLU A 681 35.90 -9.23 23.52
C GLU A 681 35.34 -7.96 22.86
N LEU A 682 34.02 -7.79 22.83
CA LEU A 682 33.39 -6.58 22.32
C LEU A 682 33.46 -5.46 23.37
N TYR A 683 33.70 -4.23 22.93
CA TYR A 683 33.69 -3.06 23.79
C TYR A 683 32.37 -2.95 24.57
N LYS A 684 32.44 -2.72 25.88
CA LYS A 684 31.28 -2.46 26.74
C LYS A 684 31.41 -1.09 27.39
N THR A 685 30.34 -0.31 27.38
CA THR A 685 30.33 1.04 27.96
C THR A 685 30.52 0.98 29.49
N PRO A 686 31.45 1.75 30.08
CA PRO A 686 31.89 1.57 31.47
C PRO A 686 30.78 1.65 32.55
N GLU A 687 29.77 2.50 32.38
CA GLU A 687 28.64 2.61 33.32
C GLU A 687 27.72 1.39 33.30
N LYS A 688 27.56 0.74 32.14
CA LYS A 688 26.65 -0.41 31.96
C LYS A 688 27.33 -1.75 32.20
N ALA A 689 28.66 -1.78 32.26
CA ALA A 689 29.44 -2.95 32.63
C ALA A 689 29.31 -3.32 34.13
N LYS A 690 28.93 -2.37 34.99
CA LYS A 690 28.73 -2.60 36.44
C LYS A 690 27.38 -3.22 36.82
N ALA A 691 26.43 -3.27 35.89
CA ALA A 691 25.05 -3.74 36.13
C ALA A 691 24.75 -5.11 35.48
N SER A 692 25.77 -5.80 34.95
CA SER A 692 25.63 -7.06 34.19
C SER A 692 26.26 -8.26 34.88
#